data_AF-A0A1F8T9C2-F1
#
_entry.id   AF-A0A1F8T9C2-F1
#
_cell.length_a   1.000
_cell.length_b   1.000
_cell.length_c   1.000
_cell.angle_alpha   90.00
_cell.angle_beta   90.00
_cell.angle_gamma   90.00
#
_symmetry.space_group_name_H-M   'P 1'
#
loop_
_entity.id
_entity.type
_entity.pdbx_description
1 polymer ?
#
loop_
_entity_poly.entity_id
_entity_poly.type
_entity_poly.pdbx_seq_one_letter_code
_entity_poly.pdbx_strand_id
1 'polypeptide(L)'
;MDKVSKSKRKNLPQPEEATVLDWVKSVVRRRPISVAEVSSARRAGRRSSAKAPAIPRVAERITFRVTAAHLRLPVALLLAMLGQIGFDMHSQAVGTSIVLFGLALVLVGWAVWEGDFTLERPEASKAVSRESGVRVPFLASGVLFSVLAFFAAKGDRFTRVGVFFWAVAVLSVLAAFWDGGPDVRGVLRRIWVWLKSPHFNLSLDTFGMAVVFAYGVGFFFKFAELDLIPINMWSDHAEKLVDIMEILGGATSVFFPRNAGREPMQFYAVAAAVKYLGASLDFLALKEVTALAGFLCLPYIYLFGKEVGGRNVGLAGLILVAIGYWPNAISRSGMRLPFHPLFLAPAMYYLVRGLRLRRRNDLLLCGAAVGLGIYGYTSARLTPLVIVAGVALFALHRQAQGVRWRSLVWLVVIGVIAAVVAVPMLRAALDMPEAFLFRTVTRVGSAERPLPGPALVILASNMWNALRMFNWDNGGVWILSIPGRPALDWITGALFGLGLAILVVRYVRRREWLDLFLLISIPLLLLPSALSLAFPDENPHPSRAGGAIVPVFIIAAIGLAAIPDWARSIWKGRRSLILGVGTSAILLILATLLNYRLYFVDFKNELDHGTLNTNDIGHVIKGFAESVGTYQTAHVIPYPYWVDTRLVGVNAGRPEMDYAIRPEDLGSLTEEMQAQLFILKPEDSENVERLRELFPSGTLSRFVSPIQDRDFLIYTIPSRLDLQLEPTPVPQ
;
A
#
# COMPACT_ATOMS: atom_id res chain seq x y z
N MET A 1 26.91 -74.58 5.30
CA MET A 1 28.14 -74.31 6.07
C MET A 1 28.99 -73.33 5.30
N ASP A 2 29.52 -72.38 6.05
CA ASP A 2 30.37 -71.26 5.67
C ASP A 2 31.71 -71.64 4.98
N LYS A 3 32.23 -70.69 4.16
CA LYS A 3 33.66 -70.26 4.04
C LYS A 3 34.66 -71.27 3.41
N VAL A 4 35.71 -70.96 2.63
CA VAL A 4 36.63 -69.82 2.30
C VAL A 4 37.27 -70.20 0.93
N SER A 5 37.56 -69.33 -0.04
CA SER A 5 38.83 -68.57 -0.12
C SER A 5 38.83 -67.45 -1.17
N LYS A 6 39.54 -66.37 -0.83
CA LYS A 6 39.78 -65.16 -1.61
C LYS A 6 41.18 -65.19 -2.22
N SER A 7 41.35 -64.69 -3.43
CA SER A 7 42.62 -64.16 -3.92
C SER A 7 42.42 -62.93 -4.83
N LYS A 8 42.71 -61.78 -4.22
CA LYS A 8 43.22 -60.46 -4.68
C LYS A 8 43.32 -60.13 -6.19
N ARG A 9 42.64 -59.04 -6.62
CA ARG A 9 43.11 -58.14 -7.71
C ARG A 9 43.38 -56.72 -7.14
N LYS A 10 44.51 -56.12 -7.54
CA LYS A 10 44.92 -54.73 -7.23
C LYS A 10 44.07 -53.74 -8.05
N ASN A 11 43.52 -52.71 -7.39
CA ASN A 11 42.88 -51.56 -8.03
C ASN A 11 43.92 -50.48 -8.38
N LEU A 12 43.89 -49.98 -9.63
CA LEU A 12 44.51 -48.72 -10.05
C LEU A 12 43.50 -47.57 -9.82
N PRO A 13 43.94 -46.35 -9.46
CA PRO A 13 43.04 -45.23 -9.19
C PRO A 13 42.40 -44.68 -10.47
N GLN A 14 41.10 -44.35 -10.39
CA GLN A 14 40.38 -43.59 -11.43
C GLN A 14 40.83 -42.11 -11.40
N PRO A 15 40.83 -41.40 -12.54
CA PRO A 15 41.12 -39.97 -12.55
C PRO A 15 39.94 -39.19 -11.92
N GLU A 16 40.24 -38.34 -10.94
CA GLU A 16 39.27 -37.40 -10.37
C GLU A 16 38.82 -36.38 -11.43
N GLU A 17 37.50 -36.25 -11.60
CA GLU A 17 36.91 -35.17 -12.40
C GLU A 17 37.09 -33.84 -11.68
N ALA A 18 37.61 -32.83 -12.39
CA ALA A 18 37.87 -31.51 -11.82
C ALA A 18 36.57 -30.85 -11.34
N THR A 19 36.55 -30.42 -10.08
CA THR A 19 35.37 -29.77 -9.50
C THR A 19 35.25 -28.31 -9.95
N VAL A 20 34.06 -27.72 -9.82
CA VAL A 20 33.80 -26.30 -10.12
C VAL A 20 34.75 -25.37 -9.34
N LEU A 21 35.15 -25.78 -8.13
CA LEU A 21 36.10 -25.05 -7.30
C LEU A 21 37.51 -25.00 -7.93
N ASP A 22 37.93 -26.07 -8.61
CA ASP A 22 39.24 -26.15 -9.27
C ASP A 22 39.27 -25.31 -10.55
N TRP A 23 38.15 -25.25 -11.27
CA TRP A 23 37.99 -24.34 -12.40
C TRP A 23 38.09 -22.87 -11.95
N VAL A 24 37.38 -22.48 -10.89
CA VAL A 24 37.44 -21.10 -10.34
C VAL A 24 38.86 -20.73 -9.88
N LYS A 25 39.56 -21.65 -9.18
CA LYS A 25 40.97 -21.44 -8.79
C LYS A 25 41.89 -21.29 -10.00
N SER A 26 41.64 -22.02 -11.09
CA SER A 26 42.42 -21.94 -12.34
C SER A 26 42.25 -20.58 -13.06
N VAL A 27 41.04 -20.00 -13.01
CA VAL A 27 40.74 -18.69 -13.57
C VAL A 27 41.41 -17.57 -12.76
N VAL A 28 41.38 -17.66 -11.43
CA VAL A 28 42.07 -16.69 -10.54
C VAL A 28 43.59 -16.71 -10.76
N ARG A 29 44.17 -17.87 -11.09
CA ARG A 29 45.60 -18.02 -11.42
C ARG A 29 45.95 -17.69 -12.88
N ARG A 30 45.01 -17.13 -13.66
CA ARG A 30 45.17 -16.80 -15.10
C ARG A 30 45.61 -17.97 -15.99
N ARG A 31 45.28 -19.22 -15.60
CA ARG A 31 45.54 -20.44 -16.41
C ARG A 31 44.30 -21.35 -16.39
N PRO A 32 43.26 -21.02 -17.17
CA PRO A 32 42.00 -21.77 -17.14
C PRO A 32 42.15 -23.19 -17.70
N ILE A 33 41.58 -24.16 -16.99
CA ILE A 33 41.51 -25.56 -17.43
C ILE A 33 40.36 -25.71 -18.44
N SER A 34 40.61 -26.32 -19.60
CA SER A 34 39.61 -26.53 -20.64
C SER A 34 38.77 -27.78 -20.35
N VAL A 35 37.44 -27.62 -20.33
CA VAL A 35 36.50 -28.75 -20.29
C VAL A 35 36.28 -29.24 -21.72
N ALA A 36 36.61 -30.50 -22.01
CA ALA A 36 36.51 -31.06 -23.35
C ALA A 36 35.03 -31.32 -23.73
N GLU A 37 34.58 -30.75 -24.85
CA GLU A 37 33.30 -31.13 -25.47
C GLU A 37 33.43 -32.52 -26.13
N VAL A 38 32.52 -33.43 -25.78
CA VAL A 38 32.41 -34.75 -26.38
C VAL A 38 31.96 -34.61 -27.84
N SER A 39 32.92 -34.64 -28.77
CA SER A 39 32.66 -34.68 -30.21
C SER A 39 32.17 -36.06 -30.62
N SER A 40 30.97 -36.14 -31.19
CA SER A 40 30.41 -37.34 -31.79
C SER A 40 31.17 -37.72 -33.07
N ALA A 41 31.83 -38.89 -33.02
CA ALA A 41 32.57 -39.44 -34.15
C ALA A 41 31.62 -39.86 -35.29
N ARG A 42 31.75 -39.23 -36.47
CA ARG A 42 31.16 -39.69 -37.72
C ARG A 42 32.29 -40.13 -38.68
N ARG A 43 32.26 -41.41 -39.03
CA ARG A 43 33.17 -42.15 -39.92
C ARG A 43 33.57 -41.36 -41.18
N ALA A 44 34.88 -41.27 -41.41
CA ALA A 44 35.48 -40.79 -42.65
C ALA A 44 35.47 -41.90 -43.72
N GLY A 45 34.84 -41.62 -44.85
CA GLY A 45 35.06 -42.31 -46.13
C GLY A 45 35.74 -41.33 -47.09
N ARG A 46 36.93 -41.71 -47.60
CA ARG A 46 37.72 -40.96 -48.58
C ARG A 46 36.91 -40.67 -49.85
N ARG A 47 36.92 -39.42 -50.33
CA ARG A 47 36.80 -39.09 -51.76
C ARG A 47 37.51 -37.78 -52.11
N SER A 48 38.54 -37.95 -52.95
CA SER A 48 39.09 -37.11 -54.02
C SER A 48 38.94 -35.58 -53.99
N SER A 49 40.08 -34.91 -54.20
CA SER A 49 40.21 -33.48 -54.43
C SER A 49 39.57 -33.04 -55.76
N ALA A 50 38.63 -32.11 -55.67
CA ALA A 50 38.30 -31.20 -56.77
C ALA A 50 38.37 -29.76 -56.23
N LYS A 51 39.17 -28.92 -56.89
CA LYS A 51 39.28 -27.48 -56.62
C LYS A 51 37.89 -26.86 -56.81
N ALA A 52 37.24 -26.49 -55.70
CA ALA A 52 36.02 -25.70 -55.74
C ALA A 52 36.33 -24.29 -56.30
N PRO A 53 35.41 -23.65 -57.05
CA PRO A 53 35.60 -22.28 -57.49
C PRO A 53 35.73 -21.37 -56.27
N ALA A 54 36.59 -20.37 -56.36
CA ALA A 54 36.69 -19.32 -55.35
C ALA A 54 35.34 -18.60 -55.24
N ILE A 55 34.58 -18.91 -54.19
CA ILE A 55 33.42 -18.13 -53.80
C ILE A 55 33.96 -16.76 -53.42
N PRO A 56 33.54 -15.67 -54.09
CA PRO A 56 33.94 -14.34 -53.66
C PRO A 56 33.46 -14.18 -52.22
N ARG A 57 34.39 -13.99 -51.28
CA ARG A 57 34.07 -13.50 -49.94
C ARG A 57 33.56 -12.08 -50.12
N VAL A 58 32.26 -11.95 -50.43
CA VAL A 58 31.52 -10.72 -50.21
C VAL A 58 31.66 -10.46 -48.73
N ALA A 59 32.45 -9.46 -48.37
CA ALA A 59 32.43 -8.93 -47.03
C ALA A 59 30.97 -8.52 -46.78
N GLU A 60 30.23 -9.30 -45.99
CA GLU A 60 28.94 -8.88 -45.47
C GLU A 60 29.22 -7.61 -44.66
N ARG A 61 29.08 -6.46 -45.32
CA ARG A 61 28.89 -5.20 -44.62
C ARG A 61 27.71 -5.45 -43.70
N ILE A 62 27.95 -5.45 -42.39
CA ILE A 62 26.89 -5.47 -41.39
C ILE A 62 26.15 -4.14 -41.54
N THR A 63 25.19 -4.08 -42.46
CA THR A 63 24.34 -2.91 -42.64
C THR A 63 23.30 -2.92 -41.52
N PHE A 64 23.50 -2.07 -40.50
CA PHE A 64 22.49 -1.81 -39.49
C PHE A 64 21.31 -1.08 -40.15
N ARG A 65 20.22 -1.80 -40.43
CA ARG A 65 18.99 -1.20 -40.96
C ARG A 65 18.08 -0.80 -39.80
N VAL A 66 18.11 0.47 -39.41
CA VAL A 66 17.18 1.04 -38.42
C VAL A 66 15.81 1.18 -39.08
N THR A 67 14.78 0.55 -38.51
CA THR A 67 13.38 0.68 -38.96
C THR A 67 12.57 1.51 -37.96
N ALA A 68 11.38 1.97 -38.33
CA ALA A 68 10.49 2.71 -37.41
C ALA A 68 10.21 1.95 -36.09
N ALA A 69 10.11 0.61 -36.16
CA ALA A 69 9.94 -0.24 -34.97
C ALA A 69 11.09 -0.12 -33.95
N HIS A 70 12.30 0.25 -34.39
CA HIS A 70 13.44 0.49 -33.50
C HIS A 70 13.32 1.81 -32.72
N LEU A 71 12.49 2.75 -33.17
CA LEU A 71 12.45 4.11 -32.62
C LEU A 71 11.14 4.44 -31.90
N ARG A 72 10.00 3.84 -32.28
CA ARG A 72 8.69 4.22 -31.74
C ARG A 72 8.61 4.15 -30.22
N LEU A 73 8.98 3.03 -29.59
CA LEU A 73 8.89 2.92 -28.12
C LEU A 73 9.96 3.77 -27.40
N PRO A 74 11.25 3.77 -27.77
CA PRO A 74 12.25 4.63 -27.13
C PRO A 74 11.94 6.12 -27.25
N VAL A 75 11.51 6.58 -28.43
CA VAL A 75 11.14 7.99 -28.63
C VAL A 75 9.87 8.33 -27.86
N ALA A 76 8.86 7.45 -27.84
CA ALA A 76 7.68 7.64 -27.00
C ALA A 76 8.05 7.76 -25.51
N LEU A 77 8.94 6.89 -25.02
CA LEU A 77 9.42 6.94 -23.64
C LEU A 77 10.11 8.26 -23.31
N LEU A 78 11.04 8.71 -24.17
CA LEU A 78 11.74 9.99 -23.99
C LEU A 78 10.76 11.17 -23.98
N LEU A 79 9.85 11.24 -24.94
CA LEU A 79 8.86 12.31 -25.03
C LEU A 79 7.89 12.30 -23.84
N ALA A 80 7.45 11.13 -23.38
CA ALA A 80 6.61 11.01 -22.19
C ALA A 80 7.34 11.48 -20.93
N MET A 81 8.61 11.11 -20.76
CA MET A 81 9.44 11.57 -19.63
C MET A 81 9.62 13.09 -19.65
N LEU A 82 9.98 13.68 -20.80
CA LEU A 82 10.14 15.14 -20.94
C LEU A 82 8.82 15.89 -20.70
N GLY A 83 7.71 15.39 -21.24
CA GLY A 83 6.39 15.94 -21.00
C GLY A 83 6.03 15.89 -19.52
N GLN A 84 6.25 14.74 -18.87
CA GLN A 84 5.93 14.55 -17.46
C GLN A 84 6.82 15.39 -16.51
N ILE A 85 8.10 15.56 -16.82
CA ILE A 85 8.98 16.46 -16.06
C ILE A 85 8.44 17.90 -16.09
N GLY A 86 7.98 18.37 -17.25
CA GLY A 86 7.41 19.71 -17.34
C GLY A 86 6.08 19.88 -16.62
N PHE A 87 5.30 18.79 -16.44
CA PHE A 87 4.12 18.78 -15.56
C PHE A 87 4.53 18.82 -14.08
N ASP A 88 5.49 18.00 -13.67
CA ASP A 88 5.99 17.94 -12.29
C ASP A 88 6.56 19.31 -11.83
N MET A 89 7.35 19.94 -12.71
CA MET A 89 7.98 21.25 -12.46
C MET A 89 7.04 22.45 -12.62
N HIS A 90 5.77 22.25 -13.03
CA HIS A 90 4.85 23.35 -13.37
C HIS A 90 5.48 24.38 -14.31
N SER A 91 6.18 23.90 -15.34
CA SER A 91 6.95 24.78 -16.23
C SER A 91 6.05 25.85 -16.87
N GLN A 92 6.57 27.07 -17.08
CA GLN A 92 5.82 28.12 -17.77
C GLN A 92 5.38 27.72 -19.20
N ALA A 93 5.96 26.64 -19.74
CA ALA A 93 5.68 26.07 -21.06
C ALA A 93 4.80 24.80 -20.98
N VAL A 94 3.76 24.79 -20.13
CA VAL A 94 2.79 23.67 -20.00
C VAL A 94 2.30 23.14 -21.35
N GLY A 95 2.05 24.04 -22.31
CA GLY A 95 1.62 23.68 -23.67
C GLY A 95 2.62 22.76 -24.39
N THR A 96 3.92 23.01 -24.24
CA THR A 96 4.97 22.15 -24.79
C THR A 96 4.94 20.77 -24.15
N SER A 97 4.77 20.68 -22.83
CA SER A 97 4.65 19.41 -22.11
C SER A 97 3.45 18.60 -22.57
N ILE A 98 2.30 19.24 -22.79
CA ILE A 98 1.10 18.60 -23.35
C ILE A 98 1.38 18.03 -24.74
N VAL A 99 2.03 18.80 -25.62
CA VAL A 99 2.37 18.35 -26.98
C VAL A 99 3.33 17.17 -26.95
N LEU A 100 4.41 17.24 -26.16
CA LEU A 100 5.38 16.15 -26.03
C LEU A 100 4.72 14.87 -25.51
N PHE A 101 3.92 14.99 -24.45
CA PHE A 101 3.21 13.85 -23.87
C PHE A 101 2.18 13.27 -24.85
N GLY A 102 1.41 14.12 -25.55
CA GLY A 102 0.47 13.70 -26.57
C GLY A 102 1.13 12.94 -27.72
N LEU A 103 2.27 13.43 -28.23
CA LEU A 103 3.06 12.74 -29.26
C LEU A 103 3.56 11.38 -28.77
N ALA A 104 3.97 11.27 -27.50
CA ALA A 104 4.38 10.00 -26.92
C ALA A 104 3.24 8.97 -26.92
N LEU A 105 2.02 9.37 -26.55
CA LEU A 105 0.84 8.50 -26.56
C LEU A 105 0.50 8.02 -27.97
N VAL A 106 0.60 8.90 -28.96
CA VAL A 106 0.38 8.54 -30.38
C VAL A 106 1.43 7.54 -30.85
N LEU A 107 2.71 7.77 -30.55
CA LEU A 107 3.82 6.90 -30.98
C LEU A 107 3.73 5.50 -30.36
N VAL A 108 3.46 5.39 -29.05
CA VAL A 108 3.29 4.07 -28.41
C VAL A 108 2.01 3.39 -28.90
N GLY A 109 0.94 4.15 -29.14
CA GLY A 109 -0.28 3.62 -29.74
C GLY A 109 -0.03 3.05 -31.13
N TRP A 110 0.77 3.74 -31.95
CA TRP A 110 1.20 3.24 -33.25
C TRP A 110 2.08 1.99 -33.14
N ALA A 111 3.01 1.94 -32.19
CA ALA A 111 3.84 0.75 -31.93
C ALA A 111 3.00 -0.49 -31.60
N VAL A 112 1.96 -0.33 -30.75
CA VAL A 112 1.02 -1.40 -30.41
C VAL A 112 0.16 -1.79 -31.61
N TRP A 113 -0.22 -0.83 -32.45
CA TRP A 113 -1.00 -1.10 -33.66
C TRP A 113 -0.23 -1.96 -34.67
N GLU A 114 1.05 -1.64 -34.88
CA GLU A 114 1.96 -2.39 -35.77
C GLU A 114 2.42 -3.72 -35.17
N GLY A 115 2.25 -3.90 -33.85
CA GLY A 115 2.64 -5.14 -33.17
C GLY A 115 4.14 -5.20 -32.85
N ASP A 116 4.76 -4.04 -32.60
CA ASP A 116 6.18 -3.93 -32.23
C ASP A 116 6.50 -4.66 -30.92
N PHE A 117 5.49 -4.95 -30.10
CA PHE A 117 5.56 -5.84 -28.95
C PHE A 117 4.19 -6.45 -28.65
N THR A 118 4.18 -7.64 -28.06
CA THR A 118 2.96 -8.44 -27.90
C THR A 118 2.34 -8.38 -26.51
N LEU A 119 3.16 -8.09 -25.49
CA LEU A 119 2.90 -8.22 -24.05
C LEU A 119 2.51 -9.65 -23.66
N GLU A 120 3.12 -10.18 -22.60
CA GLU A 120 2.79 -11.52 -22.10
C GLU A 120 1.29 -11.58 -21.73
N ARG A 121 0.58 -12.56 -22.30
CA ARG A 121 -0.85 -12.72 -22.09
C ARG A 121 -1.11 -13.90 -21.19
N PRO A 122 -2.00 -13.74 -20.21
CA PRO A 122 -2.49 -14.90 -19.49
C PRO A 122 -3.30 -15.80 -20.43
N GLU A 123 -3.02 -17.10 -20.41
CA GLU A 123 -3.78 -18.05 -21.22
C GLU A 123 -5.27 -18.08 -20.81
N ALA A 124 -6.15 -18.10 -21.81
CA ALA A 124 -7.57 -18.35 -21.59
C ALA A 124 -7.75 -19.77 -21.03
N SER A 125 -8.60 -19.91 -20.00
CA SER A 125 -8.84 -21.22 -19.40
C SER A 125 -9.51 -22.16 -20.38
N LYS A 126 -8.89 -23.35 -20.56
CA LYS A 126 -9.50 -24.51 -21.20
C LYS A 126 -10.34 -25.35 -20.22
N ALA A 127 -10.39 -24.97 -18.95
CA ALA A 127 -11.07 -25.74 -17.92
C ALA A 127 -12.59 -25.60 -18.03
N VAL A 128 -13.28 -26.73 -18.18
CA VAL A 128 -14.73 -26.82 -18.01
C VAL A 128 -15.01 -26.80 -16.51
N SER A 129 -15.70 -25.76 -16.03
CA SER A 129 -16.26 -25.72 -14.67
C SER A 129 -17.12 -26.96 -14.48
N ARG A 130 -16.70 -27.90 -13.63
CA ARG A 130 -17.58 -28.98 -13.18
C ARG A 130 -18.75 -28.36 -12.42
N GLU A 131 -19.95 -28.85 -12.67
CA GLU A 131 -21.12 -28.44 -11.90
C GLU A 131 -21.07 -29.09 -10.52
N SER A 132 -20.40 -28.44 -9.58
CA SER A 132 -20.59 -28.73 -8.16
C SER A 132 -21.90 -28.08 -7.70
N GLY A 133 -22.78 -28.88 -7.10
CA GLY A 133 -24.00 -28.38 -6.47
C GLY A 133 -23.69 -27.59 -5.19
N VAL A 134 -24.63 -26.73 -4.78
CA VAL A 134 -24.53 -26.00 -3.50
C VAL A 134 -24.78 -26.99 -2.35
N ARG A 135 -23.94 -26.96 -1.32
CA ARG A 135 -24.11 -27.83 -0.15
C ARG A 135 -25.14 -27.23 0.80
N VAL A 136 -26.40 -27.63 0.59
CA VAL A 136 -27.57 -27.09 1.30
C VAL A 136 -27.43 -27.03 2.83
N PRO A 137 -26.90 -28.06 3.54
CA PRO A 137 -26.76 -27.99 5.00
C PRO A 137 -25.86 -26.84 5.46
N PHE A 138 -24.76 -26.59 4.76
CA PHE A 138 -23.86 -25.48 5.05
C PHE A 138 -24.49 -24.14 4.70
N LEU A 139 -25.29 -24.07 3.63
CA LEU A 139 -26.01 -22.84 3.30
C LEU A 139 -27.06 -22.51 4.37
N ALA A 140 -27.86 -23.48 4.80
CA ALA A 140 -28.87 -23.31 5.85
C ALA A 140 -28.22 -22.89 7.18
N SER A 141 -27.10 -23.52 7.55
CA SER A 141 -26.28 -23.09 8.68
C SER A 141 -25.79 -21.65 8.51
N GLY A 142 -25.23 -21.31 7.36
CA GLY A 142 -24.72 -19.98 7.06
C GLY A 142 -25.79 -18.89 7.18
N VAL A 143 -27.00 -19.14 6.68
CA VAL A 143 -28.15 -18.23 6.80
C VAL A 143 -28.57 -18.09 8.26
N LEU A 144 -28.78 -19.21 8.97
CA LEU A 144 -29.17 -19.19 10.38
C LEU A 144 -28.18 -18.39 11.23
N PHE A 145 -26.89 -18.70 11.11
CA PHE A 145 -25.86 -18.03 11.88
C PHE A 145 -25.63 -16.58 11.45
N SER A 146 -25.92 -16.20 10.20
CA SER A 146 -25.92 -14.79 9.77
C SER A 146 -27.01 -14.00 10.49
N VAL A 147 -28.21 -14.57 10.60
CA VAL A 147 -29.33 -13.96 11.33
C VAL A 147 -29.00 -13.85 12.82
N LEU A 148 -28.47 -14.92 13.42
CA LEU A 148 -28.04 -14.89 14.83
C LEU A 148 -26.93 -13.87 15.08
N ALA A 149 -25.93 -13.78 14.20
CA ALA A 149 -24.85 -12.80 14.28
C ALA A 149 -25.40 -11.37 14.15
N PHE A 150 -26.36 -11.14 13.25
CA PHE A 150 -27.00 -9.84 13.06
C PHE A 150 -27.72 -9.37 14.33
N PHE A 151 -28.48 -10.25 15.00
CA PHE A 151 -29.13 -9.91 16.27
C PHE A 151 -28.14 -9.80 17.43
N ALA A 152 -27.09 -10.63 17.45
CA ALA A 152 -26.06 -10.59 18.49
C ALA A 152 -25.15 -9.36 18.41
N ALA A 153 -25.09 -8.70 17.25
CA ALA A 153 -24.38 -7.43 17.04
C ALA A 153 -25.23 -6.18 17.40
N LYS A 154 -26.47 -6.37 17.86
CA LYS A 154 -27.36 -5.27 18.28
C LYS A 154 -26.71 -4.43 19.37
N GLY A 155 -26.86 -3.11 19.26
CA GLY A 155 -26.28 -2.17 20.22
C GLY A 155 -24.80 -1.91 19.97
N ASP A 156 -24.34 -2.14 18.74
CA ASP A 156 -22.99 -1.82 18.25
C ASP A 156 -21.86 -2.48 19.06
N ARG A 157 -21.98 -3.77 19.38
CA ARG A 157 -20.92 -4.47 20.14
C ARG A 157 -20.57 -5.82 19.55
N PHE A 158 -19.27 -6.09 19.43
CA PHE A 158 -18.73 -7.42 19.27
C PHE A 158 -18.82 -8.16 20.61
N THR A 159 -19.76 -9.08 20.71
CA THR A 159 -19.85 -10.04 21.82
C THR A 159 -19.15 -11.34 21.45
N ARG A 160 -18.62 -12.09 22.42
CA ARG A 160 -17.96 -13.39 22.14
C ARG A 160 -18.89 -14.35 21.38
N VAL A 161 -20.16 -14.39 21.78
CA VAL A 161 -21.21 -15.18 21.13
C VAL A 161 -21.52 -14.66 19.73
N GLY A 162 -21.66 -13.34 19.56
CA GLY A 162 -21.90 -12.73 18.25
C GLY A 162 -20.75 -12.95 17.26
N VAL A 163 -19.51 -12.83 17.71
CA VAL A 163 -18.31 -13.13 16.90
C VAL A 163 -18.28 -14.61 16.53
N PHE A 164 -18.61 -15.52 17.45
CA PHE A 164 -18.72 -16.95 17.15
C PHE A 164 -19.78 -17.21 16.08
N PHE A 165 -20.99 -16.66 16.23
CA PHE A 165 -22.04 -16.79 15.21
C PHE A 165 -21.60 -16.22 13.86
N TRP A 166 -20.97 -15.05 13.86
CA TRP A 166 -20.47 -14.43 12.64
C TRP A 166 -19.39 -15.27 11.95
N ALA A 167 -18.43 -15.80 12.70
CA ALA A 167 -17.39 -16.68 12.17
C ALA A 167 -17.99 -17.96 11.57
N VAL A 168 -18.92 -18.61 12.28
CA VAL A 168 -19.64 -19.79 11.76
C VAL A 168 -20.43 -19.43 10.51
N ALA A 169 -21.10 -18.28 10.47
CA ALA A 169 -21.84 -17.82 9.29
C ALA A 169 -20.92 -17.71 8.06
N VAL A 170 -19.80 -16.98 8.19
CA VAL A 170 -18.83 -16.78 7.10
C VAL A 170 -18.26 -18.13 6.63
N LEU A 171 -17.80 -18.98 7.55
CA LEU A 171 -17.21 -20.27 7.22
C LEU A 171 -18.24 -21.22 6.57
N SER A 172 -19.47 -21.26 7.07
CA SER A 172 -20.56 -22.08 6.53
C SER A 172 -20.98 -21.63 5.13
N VAL A 173 -21.14 -20.33 4.88
CA VAL A 173 -21.49 -19.86 3.52
C VAL A 173 -20.34 -20.10 2.55
N LEU A 174 -19.08 -19.87 2.95
CA LEU A 174 -17.94 -20.24 2.10
C LEU A 174 -17.94 -21.74 1.80
N ALA A 175 -18.10 -22.60 2.81
CA ALA A 175 -18.15 -24.05 2.65
C ALA A 175 -19.33 -24.54 1.80
N ALA A 176 -20.45 -23.82 1.79
CA ALA A 176 -21.63 -24.14 1.00
C ALA A 176 -21.39 -24.04 -0.50
N PHE A 177 -20.60 -23.03 -0.93
CA PHE A 177 -20.29 -22.77 -2.33
C PHE A 177 -18.90 -23.23 -2.76
N TRP A 178 -18.06 -23.70 -1.81
CA TRP A 178 -16.69 -24.11 -2.10
C TRP A 178 -16.62 -25.33 -3.01
N ASP A 179 -15.89 -25.19 -4.12
CA ASP A 179 -15.63 -26.25 -5.07
C ASP A 179 -14.50 -27.17 -4.58
N GLY A 180 -14.75 -28.48 -4.59
CA GLY A 180 -13.92 -29.50 -3.94
C GLY A 180 -14.12 -29.59 -2.42
N GLY A 181 -13.90 -30.76 -1.82
CA GLY A 181 -13.78 -30.84 -0.35
C GLY A 181 -12.51 -30.10 0.10
N PRO A 182 -12.53 -29.29 1.16
CA PRO A 182 -11.28 -28.77 1.70
C PRO A 182 -10.42 -29.98 2.10
N ASP A 183 -9.21 -30.08 1.55
CA ASP A 183 -8.24 -31.14 1.88
C ASP A 183 -7.64 -30.87 3.28
N VAL A 184 -8.51 -30.74 4.30
CA VAL A 184 -8.13 -30.45 5.68
C VAL A 184 -7.19 -31.54 6.18
N ARG A 185 -7.46 -32.80 5.84
CA ARG A 185 -6.60 -33.93 6.21
C ARG A 185 -5.23 -33.85 5.54
N GLY A 186 -5.13 -33.51 4.26
CA GLY A 186 -3.85 -33.37 3.57
C GLY A 186 -3.08 -32.10 3.94
N VAL A 187 -3.76 -31.01 4.31
CA VAL A 187 -3.14 -29.80 4.88
C VAL A 187 -2.62 -30.07 6.28
N LEU A 188 -3.42 -30.64 7.18
CA LEU A 188 -2.99 -31.04 8.52
C LEU A 188 -1.86 -32.06 8.46
N ARG A 189 -1.93 -33.03 7.55
CA ARG A 189 -0.83 -33.97 7.31
C ARG A 189 0.43 -33.26 6.82
N ARG A 190 0.34 -32.29 5.91
CA ARG A 190 1.49 -31.48 5.47
C ARG A 190 2.10 -30.66 6.60
N ILE A 191 1.27 -30.00 7.42
CA ILE A 191 1.71 -29.25 8.60
C ILE A 191 2.40 -30.18 9.59
N TRP A 192 1.81 -31.35 9.88
CA TRP A 192 2.35 -32.31 10.84
C TRP A 192 3.64 -32.98 10.34
N VAL A 193 3.72 -33.29 9.05
CA VAL A 193 4.96 -33.78 8.40
C VAL A 193 6.04 -32.70 8.44
N TRP A 194 5.70 -31.44 8.17
CA TRP A 194 6.63 -30.32 8.26
C TRP A 194 7.10 -30.07 9.70
N LEU A 195 6.20 -30.09 10.69
CA LEU A 195 6.55 -29.96 12.11
C LEU A 195 7.50 -31.08 12.58
N LYS A 196 7.34 -32.31 12.07
CA LYS A 196 8.22 -33.44 12.38
C LYS A 196 9.61 -33.34 11.75
N SER A 197 9.76 -32.56 10.69
CA SER A 197 11.02 -32.43 9.95
C SER A 197 11.04 -31.09 9.21
N PRO A 198 11.25 -29.97 9.92
CA PRO A 198 11.13 -28.63 9.36
C PRO A 198 12.34 -28.33 8.46
N HIS A 199 12.27 -28.81 7.22
CA HIS A 199 13.23 -28.50 6.17
C HIS A 199 12.60 -27.50 5.22
N PHE A 200 13.19 -26.32 5.10
CA PHE A 200 12.75 -25.28 4.17
C PHE A 200 13.68 -25.29 2.95
N ASN A 201 13.33 -26.07 1.93
CA ASN A 201 14.06 -26.09 0.66
C ASN A 201 13.53 -24.98 -0.25
N LEU A 202 14.14 -23.80 -0.18
CA LEU A 202 13.82 -22.68 -1.08
C LEU A 202 14.76 -22.70 -2.29
N SER A 203 14.32 -23.26 -3.41
CA SER A 203 14.99 -23.08 -4.70
C SER A 203 14.45 -21.85 -5.40
N LEU A 204 15.17 -20.73 -5.31
CA LEU A 204 14.86 -19.52 -6.08
C LEU A 204 15.64 -19.53 -7.38
N ASP A 205 14.93 -19.39 -8.50
CA ASP A 205 15.56 -18.97 -9.75
C ASP A 205 15.86 -17.46 -9.69
N THR A 206 16.56 -16.95 -10.70
CA THR A 206 16.92 -15.52 -10.77
C THR A 206 15.69 -14.60 -10.71
N PHE A 207 14.55 -15.05 -11.25
CA PHE A 207 13.31 -14.29 -11.18
C PHE A 207 12.73 -14.28 -9.75
N GLY A 208 12.75 -15.42 -9.06
CA GLY A 208 12.39 -15.54 -7.65
C GLY A 208 13.25 -14.65 -6.76
N MET A 209 14.56 -14.58 -7.02
CA MET A 209 15.46 -13.64 -6.32
C MET A 209 15.05 -12.17 -6.57
N ALA A 210 14.67 -11.80 -7.79
CA ALA A 210 14.20 -10.45 -8.10
C ALA A 210 12.90 -10.10 -7.36
N VAL A 211 11.98 -11.06 -7.22
CA VAL A 211 10.75 -10.88 -6.43
C VAL A 211 11.07 -10.70 -4.95
N VAL A 212 11.97 -11.52 -4.38
CA VAL A 212 12.40 -11.39 -2.98
C VAL A 212 13.10 -10.05 -2.74
N PHE A 213 13.98 -9.63 -3.66
CA PHE A 213 14.62 -8.33 -3.61
C PHE A 213 13.58 -7.19 -3.64
N ALA A 214 12.58 -7.28 -4.50
CA ALA A 214 11.48 -6.30 -4.57
C ALA A 214 10.69 -6.21 -3.25
N TYR A 215 10.46 -7.34 -2.56
CA TYR A 215 9.88 -7.31 -1.21
C TYR A 215 10.81 -6.68 -0.19
N GLY A 216 12.13 -6.93 -0.28
CA GLY A 216 13.12 -6.26 0.58
C GLY A 216 13.11 -4.74 0.40
N VAL A 217 13.02 -4.27 -0.85
CA VAL A 217 12.84 -2.84 -1.16
C VAL A 217 11.51 -2.32 -0.59
N GLY A 218 10.41 -3.06 -0.75
CA GLY A 218 9.13 -2.69 -0.15
C GLY A 218 9.17 -2.62 1.37
N PHE A 219 9.88 -3.54 2.02
CA PHE A 219 10.07 -3.52 3.46
C PHE A 219 10.83 -2.26 3.89
N PHE A 220 11.93 -1.93 3.21
CA PHE A 220 12.69 -0.70 3.46
C PHE A 220 11.79 0.55 3.35
N PHE A 221 11.08 0.73 2.25
CA PHE A 221 10.22 1.92 2.06
C PHE A 221 9.07 2.00 3.10
N LYS A 222 8.54 0.85 3.55
CA LYS A 222 7.45 0.83 4.54
C LYS A 222 7.92 1.08 5.97
N PHE A 223 9.12 0.63 6.34
CA PHE A 223 9.54 0.57 7.75
C PHE A 223 10.81 1.36 8.10
N ALA A 224 11.62 1.79 7.13
CA ALA A 224 12.79 2.61 7.44
C ALA A 224 12.37 3.95 8.07
N GLU A 225 13.03 4.37 9.14
CA GLU A 225 12.76 5.65 9.85
C GLU A 225 11.28 5.82 10.19
N LEU A 226 10.58 4.72 10.50
CA LEU A 226 9.13 4.76 10.74
C LEU A 226 8.79 5.51 12.02
N ASP A 227 9.67 5.50 13.01
CA ASP A 227 9.63 6.32 14.23
C ASP A 227 9.82 7.81 13.94
N LEU A 228 10.67 8.17 12.97
CA LEU A 228 11.04 9.56 12.66
C LEU A 228 10.14 10.23 11.61
N ILE A 229 9.51 9.48 10.70
CA ILE A 229 8.77 10.07 9.57
C ILE A 229 7.38 9.45 9.43
N PRO A 230 6.30 10.22 9.69
CA PRO A 230 6.28 11.55 10.34
C PRO A 230 6.62 11.49 11.84
N ILE A 231 7.22 12.56 12.38
CA ILE A 231 7.55 12.66 13.82
C ILE A 231 6.37 13.17 14.66
N ASN A 232 5.66 14.19 14.17
CA ASN A 232 4.57 14.83 14.90
C ASN A 232 3.20 14.25 14.51
N MET A 233 2.33 14.12 15.52
CA MET A 233 0.92 13.79 15.33
C MET A 233 0.09 15.05 15.05
N TRP A 234 -1.06 14.87 14.40
CA TRP A 234 -2.14 15.86 14.32
C TRP A 234 -3.42 15.31 14.95
N SER A 235 -4.43 16.17 15.15
CA SER A 235 -5.62 15.89 15.98
C SER A 235 -6.39 14.61 15.62
N ASP A 236 -6.38 14.18 14.35
CA ASP A 236 -7.01 12.90 13.98
C ASP A 236 -6.38 11.70 14.69
N HIS A 237 -5.10 11.75 15.07
CA HIS A 237 -4.45 10.68 15.84
C HIS A 237 -4.95 10.63 17.28
N ALA A 238 -5.24 11.77 17.91
CA ALA A 238 -5.78 11.81 19.26
C ALA A 238 -7.12 11.08 19.32
N GLU A 239 -8.01 11.37 18.36
CA GLU A 239 -9.30 10.70 18.24
C GLU A 239 -9.19 9.19 18.04
N LYS A 240 -8.08 8.69 17.47
CA LYS A 240 -7.84 7.24 17.32
C LYS A 240 -7.32 6.61 18.58
N LEU A 241 -6.36 7.26 19.23
CA LEU A 241 -5.76 6.77 20.46
C LEU A 241 -6.82 6.67 21.55
N VAL A 242 -7.75 7.61 21.62
CA VAL A 242 -8.92 7.52 22.52
C VAL A 242 -9.77 6.28 22.24
N ASP A 243 -10.14 6.02 20.98
CA ASP A 243 -10.91 4.79 20.66
C ASP A 243 -10.14 3.51 21.02
N ILE A 244 -8.81 3.52 20.84
CA ILE A 244 -7.94 2.39 21.18
C ILE A 244 -7.87 2.20 22.69
N MET A 245 -7.76 3.28 23.48
CA MET A 245 -7.84 3.24 24.94
C MET A 245 -9.18 2.65 25.40
N GLU A 246 -10.29 3.07 24.80
CA GLU A 246 -11.61 2.49 25.10
C GLU A 246 -11.64 0.98 24.82
N ILE A 247 -11.06 0.50 23.71
CA ILE A 247 -10.95 -0.94 23.41
C ILE A 247 -10.09 -1.67 24.46
N LEU A 248 -8.95 -1.09 24.84
CA LEU A 248 -8.07 -1.66 25.87
C LEU A 248 -8.76 -1.72 27.24
N GLY A 249 -9.62 -0.74 27.54
CA GLY A 249 -10.51 -0.71 28.70
C GLY A 249 -11.70 -1.67 28.63
N GLY A 250 -11.88 -2.38 27.51
CA GLY A 250 -12.88 -3.43 27.34
C GLY A 250 -14.06 -3.09 26.44
N ALA A 251 -14.07 -1.90 25.81
CA ALA A 251 -15.06 -1.59 24.77
C ALA A 251 -14.88 -2.52 23.56
N THR A 252 -16.01 -2.88 22.93
CA THR A 252 -16.00 -3.77 21.77
C THR A 252 -16.87 -3.24 20.63
N SER A 253 -16.86 -1.93 20.40
CA SER A 253 -17.68 -1.30 19.37
C SER A 253 -17.47 -1.87 17.96
N VAL A 254 -18.56 -2.03 17.20
CA VAL A 254 -18.50 -2.49 15.79
C VAL A 254 -18.23 -1.31 14.86
N PHE A 255 -18.74 -0.13 15.20
CA PHE A 255 -18.54 1.13 14.51
C PHE A 255 -18.18 2.23 15.50
N PHE A 256 -17.29 3.15 15.12
CA PHE A 256 -16.79 4.18 16.04
C PHE A 256 -17.37 5.55 15.63
N PRO A 257 -18.37 6.09 16.34
CA PRO A 257 -19.08 7.31 15.92
C PRO A 257 -18.24 8.59 16.04
N ARG A 258 -17.27 8.62 16.97
CA ARG A 258 -16.33 9.73 17.18
C ARG A 258 -15.62 10.12 15.87
N ASN A 259 -15.33 11.40 15.67
CA ASN A 259 -14.70 11.96 14.46
C ASN A 259 -15.41 11.51 13.16
N ALA A 260 -16.69 11.87 13.05
CA ALA A 260 -17.55 11.69 11.86
C ALA A 260 -17.80 10.22 11.43
N GLY A 261 -17.65 9.26 12.34
CA GLY A 261 -17.88 7.84 12.05
C GLY A 261 -16.68 7.15 11.38
N ARG A 262 -16.20 6.04 11.95
CA ARG A 262 -14.96 5.37 11.52
C ARG A 262 -15.06 3.85 11.61
N GLU A 263 -14.43 3.19 10.65
CA GLU A 263 -14.37 1.73 10.56
C GLU A 263 -13.32 1.14 11.52
N PRO A 264 -13.58 -0.03 12.12
CA PRO A 264 -12.94 -0.47 13.36
C PRO A 264 -11.57 -1.15 13.19
N MET A 265 -11.21 -1.58 11.97
CA MET A 265 -10.13 -2.57 11.80
C MET A 265 -8.77 -2.10 12.30
N GLN A 266 -8.40 -0.84 12.05
CA GLN A 266 -7.14 -0.30 12.58
C GLN A 266 -7.12 -0.30 14.10
N PHE A 267 -8.22 0.08 14.75
CA PHE A 267 -8.26 0.26 16.21
C PHE A 267 -8.08 -1.07 16.92
N TYR A 268 -8.77 -2.12 16.46
CA TYR A 268 -8.56 -3.47 16.98
C TYR A 268 -7.17 -4.02 16.66
N ALA A 269 -6.62 -3.73 15.48
CA ALA A 269 -5.27 -4.18 15.12
C ALA A 269 -4.20 -3.54 16.02
N VAL A 270 -4.32 -2.23 16.30
CA VAL A 270 -3.40 -1.53 17.21
C VAL A 270 -3.62 -1.98 18.66
N ALA A 271 -4.87 -2.10 19.12
CA ALA A 271 -5.16 -2.64 20.45
C ALA A 271 -4.61 -4.06 20.64
N ALA A 272 -4.68 -4.91 19.60
CA ALA A 272 -4.09 -6.24 19.63
C ALA A 272 -2.56 -6.19 19.68
N ALA A 273 -1.91 -5.28 18.94
CA ALA A 273 -0.46 -5.10 19.01
C ALA A 273 -0.02 -4.64 20.42
N VAL A 274 -0.71 -3.67 21.01
CA VAL A 274 -0.44 -3.20 22.38
C VAL A 274 -0.65 -4.32 23.39
N LYS A 275 -1.80 -5.01 23.34
CA LYS A 275 -2.18 -6.01 24.34
C LYS A 275 -1.40 -7.32 24.26
N TYR A 276 -1.10 -7.80 23.06
CA TYR A 276 -0.55 -9.15 22.83
C TYR A 276 0.90 -9.15 22.36
N LEU A 277 1.38 -8.06 21.75
CA LEU A 277 2.76 -7.96 21.24
C LEU A 277 3.62 -6.98 22.05
N GLY A 278 3.05 -6.29 23.04
CA GLY A 278 3.78 -5.36 23.91
C GLY A 278 4.17 -4.05 23.22
N ALA A 279 3.48 -3.66 22.14
CA ALA A 279 3.68 -2.36 21.52
C ALA A 279 3.27 -1.22 22.46
N SER A 280 3.93 -0.06 22.36
CA SER A 280 3.53 1.15 23.09
C SER A 280 2.22 1.72 22.54
N LEU A 281 1.43 2.38 23.38
CA LEU A 281 0.24 3.10 22.93
C LEU A 281 0.61 4.52 22.49
N ASP A 282 1.20 4.62 21.31
CA ASP A 282 1.72 5.88 20.76
C ASP A 282 1.57 5.95 19.23
N PHE A 283 2.21 6.96 18.64
CA PHE A 283 2.19 7.14 17.20
C PHE A 283 2.90 6.02 16.43
N LEU A 284 3.97 5.45 16.98
CA LEU A 284 4.72 4.39 16.33
C LEU A 284 3.84 3.16 16.14
N ALA A 285 3.09 2.74 17.15
CA ALA A 285 2.17 1.60 17.01
C ALA A 285 1.08 1.83 15.94
N LEU A 286 0.56 3.06 15.82
CA LEU A 286 -0.36 3.41 14.71
C LEU A 286 0.32 3.24 13.35
N LYS A 287 1.56 3.71 13.22
CA LYS A 287 2.36 3.66 11.98
C LYS A 287 2.76 2.23 11.63
N GLU A 288 3.17 1.41 12.58
CA GLU A 288 3.55 0.00 12.36
C GLU A 288 2.40 -0.82 11.78
N VAL A 289 1.20 -0.71 12.37
CA VAL A 289 0.01 -1.44 11.88
C VAL A 289 -0.36 -1.00 10.47
N THR A 290 -0.29 0.29 10.18
CA THR A 290 -0.67 0.85 8.86
C THR A 290 0.40 0.57 7.79
N ALA A 291 1.68 0.62 8.15
CA ALA A 291 2.80 0.23 7.30
C ALA A 291 2.73 -1.26 6.97
N LEU A 292 2.40 -2.11 7.94
CA LEU A 292 2.17 -3.54 7.75
C LEU A 292 0.99 -3.80 6.81
N ALA A 293 -0.13 -3.09 6.96
CA ALA A 293 -1.26 -3.18 6.03
C ALA A 293 -0.83 -2.82 4.60
N GLY A 294 -0.04 -1.76 4.43
CA GLY A 294 0.54 -1.38 3.14
C GLY A 294 1.49 -2.45 2.56
N PHE A 295 2.30 -3.08 3.40
CA PHE A 295 3.22 -4.15 2.99
C PHE A 295 2.48 -5.43 2.58
N LEU A 296 1.44 -5.82 3.33
CA LEU A 296 0.60 -6.99 3.04
C LEU A 296 -0.27 -6.84 1.78
N CYS A 297 -0.39 -5.63 1.24
CA CYS A 297 -1.01 -5.39 -0.07
C CYS A 297 -0.11 -5.86 -1.23
N LEU A 298 1.23 -5.75 -1.09
CA LEU A 298 2.22 -6.02 -2.14
C LEU A 298 2.11 -7.43 -2.78
N PRO A 299 1.86 -8.52 -2.02
CA PRO A 299 1.61 -9.83 -2.61
C PRO A 299 0.46 -9.85 -3.60
N TYR A 300 -0.65 -9.18 -3.30
CA TYR A 300 -1.78 -9.13 -4.21
C TYR A 300 -1.56 -8.17 -5.38
N ILE A 301 -0.74 -7.14 -5.24
CA ILE A 301 -0.27 -6.35 -6.39
C ILE A 301 0.52 -7.23 -7.35
N TYR A 302 1.50 -8.00 -6.86
CA TYR A 302 2.26 -8.93 -7.70
C TYR A 302 1.35 -9.96 -8.38
N LEU A 303 0.44 -10.60 -7.62
CA LEU A 303 -0.48 -11.60 -8.14
C LEU A 303 -1.46 -11.02 -9.16
N PHE A 304 -1.99 -9.82 -8.91
CA PHE A 304 -2.89 -9.13 -9.84
C PHE A 304 -2.18 -8.70 -11.11
N GLY A 305 -1.00 -8.09 -11.01
CA GLY A 305 -0.19 -7.75 -12.18
C GLY A 305 0.19 -8.97 -13.01
N LYS A 306 0.53 -10.08 -12.34
CA LYS A 306 0.76 -11.37 -13.00
C LYS A 306 -0.48 -11.88 -13.73
N GLU A 307 -1.64 -11.73 -13.12
CA GLU A 307 -2.92 -12.11 -13.71
C GLU A 307 -3.30 -11.20 -14.90
N VAL A 308 -2.85 -9.94 -14.92
CA VAL A 308 -3.17 -8.97 -15.97
C VAL A 308 -2.25 -9.08 -17.18
N GLY A 309 -0.94 -9.21 -16.97
CA GLY A 309 0.06 -9.10 -18.03
C GLY A 309 1.31 -9.95 -17.81
N GLY A 310 1.19 -11.05 -17.07
CA GLY A 310 2.28 -11.99 -16.85
C GLY A 310 3.29 -11.54 -15.79
N ARG A 311 4.31 -12.37 -15.58
CA ARG A 311 5.20 -12.24 -14.39
C ARG A 311 5.96 -10.91 -14.38
N ASN A 312 6.29 -10.36 -15.54
CA ASN A 312 6.99 -9.08 -15.66
C ASN A 312 6.12 -7.91 -15.20
N VAL A 313 4.84 -7.88 -15.56
CA VAL A 313 3.89 -6.88 -15.06
C VAL A 313 3.67 -7.05 -13.57
N GLY A 314 3.60 -8.29 -13.07
CA GLY A 314 3.55 -8.57 -11.63
C GLY A 314 4.75 -7.98 -10.87
N LEU A 315 5.98 -8.26 -11.33
CA LEU A 315 7.20 -7.76 -10.70
C LEU A 315 7.32 -6.23 -10.80
N ALA A 316 7.01 -5.66 -11.97
CA ALA A 316 6.98 -4.21 -12.17
C ALA A 316 5.96 -3.54 -11.24
N GLY A 317 4.74 -4.07 -11.14
CA GLY A 317 3.71 -3.54 -10.24
C GLY A 317 4.12 -3.61 -8.78
N LEU A 318 4.72 -4.73 -8.36
CA LEU A 318 5.28 -4.90 -7.02
C LEU A 318 6.30 -3.82 -6.69
N ILE A 319 7.30 -3.63 -7.56
CA ILE A 319 8.37 -2.65 -7.33
C ILE A 319 7.81 -1.22 -7.33
N LEU A 320 6.97 -0.86 -8.31
CA LEU A 320 6.45 0.50 -8.43
C LEU A 320 5.54 0.87 -7.23
N VAL A 321 4.69 -0.03 -6.74
CA VAL A 321 3.89 0.22 -5.51
C VAL A 321 4.78 0.23 -4.26
N ALA A 322 5.81 -0.61 -4.22
CA ALA A 322 6.74 -0.66 -3.10
C ALA A 322 7.50 0.66 -2.91
N ILE A 323 8.01 1.25 -3.99
CA ILE A 323 8.78 2.50 -3.93
C ILE A 323 7.91 3.76 -4.01
N GLY A 324 6.71 3.67 -4.59
CA GLY A 324 5.90 4.83 -4.92
C GLY A 324 5.62 5.75 -3.72
N TYR A 325 5.85 7.04 -3.91
CA TYR A 325 5.62 8.09 -2.92
C TYR A 325 4.20 8.04 -2.34
N TRP A 326 3.18 8.07 -3.21
CA TRP A 326 1.77 8.10 -2.81
C TRP A 326 1.34 6.88 -1.98
N PRO A 327 1.62 5.61 -2.38
CA PRO A 327 1.39 4.44 -1.54
C PRO A 327 2.11 4.46 -0.19
N ASN A 328 3.31 5.06 -0.11
CA ASN A 328 4.10 5.13 1.13
C ASN A 328 3.59 6.22 2.07
N ALA A 329 3.26 7.42 1.57
CA ALA A 329 2.63 8.50 2.33
C ALA A 329 1.35 8.03 3.02
N ILE A 330 0.50 7.32 2.29
CA ILE A 330 -0.74 6.76 2.83
C ILE A 330 -0.48 5.69 3.89
N SER A 331 0.42 4.72 3.63
CA SER A 331 0.61 3.60 4.56
C SER A 331 1.38 3.96 5.82
N ARG A 332 2.18 5.02 5.80
CA ARG A 332 3.03 5.43 6.94
C ARG A 332 2.43 6.55 7.79
N SER A 333 1.23 7.02 7.43
CA SER A 333 0.57 8.13 8.11
C SER A 333 0.03 7.80 9.50
N GLY A 334 -0.07 6.52 9.91
CA GLY A 334 -0.80 6.16 11.14
C GLY A 334 -2.33 6.22 10.99
N MET A 335 -2.83 6.32 9.76
CA MET A 335 -4.25 6.43 9.44
C MET A 335 -4.80 5.16 8.77
N ARG A 336 -6.13 4.94 8.81
CA ARG A 336 -6.84 3.73 8.28
C ARG A 336 -6.74 3.53 6.77
N LEU A 337 -6.10 4.45 6.08
CA LEU A 337 -6.09 4.58 4.64
C LEU A 337 -5.57 3.35 3.86
N PRO A 338 -4.48 2.65 4.27
CA PRO A 338 -3.95 1.52 3.50
C PRO A 338 -4.84 0.28 3.53
N PHE A 339 -5.85 0.22 4.41
CA PHE A 339 -6.80 -0.89 4.43
C PHE A 339 -7.67 -0.94 3.16
N HIS A 340 -7.89 0.18 2.47
CA HIS A 340 -8.63 0.17 1.20
C HIS A 340 -7.87 -0.62 0.11
N PRO A 341 -6.63 -0.27 -0.28
CA PRO A 341 -5.88 -1.07 -1.26
C PRO A 341 -5.58 -2.49 -0.77
N LEU A 342 -5.37 -2.71 0.54
CA LEU A 342 -5.15 -4.05 1.11
C LEU A 342 -6.26 -5.05 0.77
N PHE A 343 -7.53 -4.62 0.79
CA PHE A 343 -8.66 -5.50 0.45
C PHE A 343 -9.12 -5.38 -1.01
N LEU A 344 -8.88 -4.24 -1.65
CA LEU A 344 -9.21 -4.07 -3.06
C LEU A 344 -8.31 -4.91 -3.98
N ALA A 345 -6.99 -4.96 -3.72
CA ALA A 345 -6.05 -5.74 -4.52
C ALA A 345 -6.43 -7.25 -4.60
N PRO A 346 -6.69 -7.96 -3.47
CA PRO A 346 -7.20 -9.33 -3.53
C PRO A 346 -8.58 -9.42 -4.19
N ALA A 347 -9.49 -8.47 -3.94
CA ALA A 347 -10.81 -8.49 -4.58
C ALA A 347 -10.71 -8.44 -6.11
N MET A 348 -9.90 -7.52 -6.66
CA MET A 348 -9.67 -7.41 -8.10
C MET A 348 -8.94 -8.63 -8.67
N TYR A 349 -7.93 -9.14 -7.96
CA TYR A 349 -7.21 -10.36 -8.34
C TYR A 349 -8.15 -11.55 -8.48
N TYR A 350 -8.93 -11.82 -7.44
CA TYR A 350 -9.82 -12.96 -7.39
C TYR A 350 -11.02 -12.80 -8.33
N LEU A 351 -11.51 -11.57 -8.54
CA LEU A 351 -12.53 -11.29 -9.55
C LEU A 351 -12.02 -11.66 -10.95
N VAL A 352 -10.88 -11.10 -11.35
CA VAL A 352 -10.34 -11.29 -12.70
C VAL A 352 -9.99 -12.75 -12.94
N ARG A 353 -9.30 -13.38 -11.98
CA ARG A 353 -8.94 -14.79 -12.06
C ARG A 353 -10.15 -15.71 -12.04
N GLY A 354 -11.13 -15.42 -11.18
CA GLY A 354 -12.36 -16.19 -11.07
C GLY A 354 -13.18 -16.17 -12.36
N LEU A 355 -13.35 -14.99 -12.98
CA LEU A 355 -14.07 -14.85 -14.24
C LEU A 355 -13.31 -15.47 -15.43
N ARG A 356 -12.00 -15.18 -15.56
CA ARG A 356 -11.18 -15.69 -16.68
C ARG A 356 -10.98 -17.20 -16.60
N LEU A 357 -10.67 -17.70 -15.40
CA LEU A 357 -10.37 -19.12 -15.20
C LEU A 357 -11.59 -19.96 -14.84
N ARG A 358 -12.77 -19.33 -14.69
CA ARG A 358 -14.03 -19.96 -14.26
C ARG A 358 -13.89 -20.66 -12.91
N ARG A 359 -13.14 -20.04 -12.00
CA ARG A 359 -12.85 -20.56 -10.66
C ARG A 359 -13.80 -19.96 -9.65
N ARG A 360 -14.72 -20.79 -9.16
CA ARG A 360 -15.77 -20.41 -8.20
C ARG A 360 -15.17 -19.92 -6.88
N ASN A 361 -14.17 -20.63 -6.37
CA ASN A 361 -13.53 -20.29 -5.10
C ASN A 361 -12.86 -18.92 -5.13
N ASP A 362 -12.30 -18.51 -6.28
CA ASP A 362 -11.76 -17.16 -6.44
C ASP A 362 -12.90 -16.14 -6.30
N LEU A 363 -14.06 -16.34 -6.94
CA LEU A 363 -15.20 -15.43 -6.78
C LEU A 363 -15.73 -15.37 -5.32
N LEU A 364 -15.69 -16.48 -4.57
CA LEU A 364 -16.00 -16.46 -3.14
C LEU A 364 -15.00 -15.60 -2.34
N LEU A 365 -13.70 -15.76 -2.62
CA LEU A 365 -12.65 -14.96 -1.98
C LEU A 365 -12.72 -13.48 -2.37
N CYS A 366 -13.18 -13.17 -3.59
CA CYS A 366 -13.52 -11.80 -3.99
C CYS A 366 -14.60 -11.20 -3.09
N GLY A 367 -15.71 -11.92 -2.87
CA GLY A 367 -16.77 -11.46 -1.96
C GLY A 367 -16.28 -11.28 -0.53
N ALA A 368 -15.45 -12.20 -0.03
CA ALA A 368 -14.88 -12.09 1.30
C ALA A 368 -13.97 -10.87 1.45
N ALA A 369 -13.11 -10.60 0.46
CA ALA A 369 -12.25 -9.42 0.44
C ALA A 369 -13.08 -8.11 0.40
N VAL A 370 -14.14 -8.05 -0.41
CA VAL A 370 -15.06 -6.89 -0.45
C VAL A 370 -15.72 -6.66 0.90
N GLY A 371 -16.25 -7.71 1.54
CA GLY A 371 -16.87 -7.61 2.86
C GLY A 371 -15.89 -7.16 3.95
N LEU A 372 -14.65 -7.67 3.95
CA LEU A 372 -13.61 -7.22 4.87
C LEU A 372 -13.22 -5.75 4.64
N GLY A 373 -13.20 -5.30 3.39
CA GLY A 373 -12.93 -3.90 3.03
C GLY A 373 -13.83 -2.90 3.74
N ILE A 374 -15.09 -3.26 4.01
CA ILE A 374 -16.07 -2.43 4.72
C ILE A 374 -15.64 -2.12 6.17
N TYR A 375 -14.79 -2.95 6.79
CA TYR A 375 -14.23 -2.70 8.13
C TYR A 375 -12.92 -1.89 8.10
N GLY A 376 -12.34 -1.68 6.92
CA GLY A 376 -11.03 -1.04 6.77
C GLY A 376 -11.11 0.48 6.70
N TYR A 377 -11.75 1.00 5.65
CA TYR A 377 -11.79 2.43 5.36
C TYR A 377 -13.05 2.84 4.61
N THR A 378 -13.56 4.05 4.88
CA THR A 378 -14.82 4.54 4.32
C THR A 378 -14.88 4.50 2.80
N SER A 379 -13.78 4.82 2.10
CA SER A 379 -13.75 4.76 0.63
C SER A 379 -13.94 3.36 0.07
N ALA A 380 -13.67 2.30 0.85
CA ALA A 380 -13.88 0.93 0.42
C ALA A 380 -15.37 0.58 0.22
N ARG A 381 -16.30 1.41 0.71
CA ARG A 381 -17.75 1.28 0.46
C ARG A 381 -18.11 1.35 -1.03
N LEU A 382 -17.26 1.93 -1.88
CA LEU A 382 -17.44 1.91 -3.34
C LEU A 382 -16.80 0.72 -4.06
N THR A 383 -16.06 -0.14 -3.35
CA THR A 383 -15.52 -1.39 -3.92
C THR A 383 -16.58 -2.27 -4.58
N PRO A 384 -17.79 -2.47 -4.00
CA PRO A 384 -18.85 -3.24 -4.65
C PRO A 384 -19.19 -2.74 -6.06
N LEU A 385 -19.18 -1.42 -6.29
CA LEU A 385 -19.44 -0.83 -7.60
C LEU A 385 -18.37 -1.23 -8.64
N VAL A 386 -17.10 -1.28 -8.23
CA VAL A 386 -16.00 -1.77 -9.08
C VAL A 386 -16.20 -3.24 -9.45
N ILE A 387 -16.64 -4.07 -8.50
CA ILE A 387 -16.91 -5.49 -8.77
C ILE A 387 -18.09 -5.68 -9.72
N VAL A 388 -19.19 -4.93 -9.50
CA VAL A 388 -20.35 -4.93 -10.41
C VAL A 388 -19.92 -4.52 -11.82
N ALA A 389 -19.12 -3.45 -11.95
CA ALA A 389 -18.60 -3.01 -13.23
C ALA A 389 -17.72 -4.09 -13.89
N GLY A 390 -16.84 -4.76 -13.13
CA GLY A 390 -16.01 -5.85 -13.65
C GLY A 390 -16.83 -7.04 -14.19
N VAL A 391 -17.85 -7.49 -13.45
CA VAL A 391 -18.73 -8.57 -13.92
C VAL A 391 -19.58 -8.12 -15.11
N ALA A 392 -20.14 -6.91 -15.08
CA ALA A 392 -20.94 -6.35 -16.17
C ALA A 392 -20.11 -6.25 -17.44
N LEU A 393 -18.89 -5.69 -17.36
CA LEU A 393 -17.96 -5.63 -18.47
C LEU A 393 -17.65 -7.04 -18.98
N PHE A 394 -17.30 -8.00 -18.12
CA PHE A 394 -17.09 -9.38 -18.57
C PHE A 394 -18.30 -9.93 -19.34
N ALA A 395 -19.51 -9.81 -18.79
CA ALA A 395 -20.75 -10.32 -19.37
C ALA A 395 -21.08 -9.69 -20.74
N LEU A 396 -20.75 -8.41 -20.93
CA LEU A 396 -20.97 -7.68 -22.19
C LEU A 396 -19.99 -8.08 -23.30
N HIS A 397 -18.86 -8.70 -22.97
CA HIS A 397 -17.83 -9.06 -23.97
C HIS A 397 -17.95 -10.52 -24.46
N ARG A 398 -17.27 -10.84 -25.57
CA ARG A 398 -17.39 -12.14 -26.26
C ARG A 398 -16.87 -13.31 -25.41
N GLN A 399 -15.94 -13.05 -24.50
CA GLN A 399 -15.33 -14.01 -23.58
C GLN A 399 -16.36 -14.64 -22.63
N ALA A 400 -17.49 -13.96 -22.38
CA ALA A 400 -18.60 -14.47 -21.57
C ALA A 400 -19.65 -15.25 -22.38
N GLN A 401 -19.50 -15.41 -23.70
CA GLN A 401 -20.43 -16.20 -24.51
C GLN A 401 -20.58 -17.62 -23.93
N GLY A 402 -21.83 -18.05 -23.74
CA GLY A 402 -22.18 -19.34 -23.11
C GLY A 402 -22.15 -19.36 -21.58
N VAL A 403 -21.65 -18.31 -20.90
CA VAL A 403 -21.57 -18.24 -19.43
C VAL A 403 -22.11 -16.94 -18.82
N ARG A 404 -22.67 -16.01 -19.62
CA ARG A 404 -23.19 -14.71 -19.15
C ARG A 404 -24.11 -14.81 -17.94
N TRP A 405 -25.13 -15.67 -18.04
CA TRP A 405 -26.07 -15.88 -16.94
C TRP A 405 -25.37 -16.38 -15.67
N ARG A 406 -24.42 -17.31 -15.82
CA ARG A 406 -23.62 -17.82 -14.70
C ARG A 406 -22.79 -16.71 -14.06
N SER A 407 -22.22 -15.79 -14.83
CA SER A 407 -21.49 -14.63 -14.30
C SER A 407 -22.37 -13.71 -13.47
N LEU A 408 -23.63 -13.48 -13.89
CA LEU A 408 -24.60 -12.70 -13.10
C LEU A 408 -25.00 -13.42 -11.81
N VAL A 409 -25.19 -14.74 -11.84
CA VAL A 409 -25.42 -15.53 -10.62
C VAL A 409 -24.22 -15.41 -9.69
N TRP A 410 -22.99 -15.49 -10.21
CA TRP A 410 -21.80 -15.30 -9.39
C TRP A 410 -21.67 -13.89 -8.83
N LEU A 411 -22.15 -12.85 -9.52
CA LEU A 411 -22.22 -11.51 -8.94
C LEU A 411 -23.11 -11.49 -7.70
N VAL A 412 -24.27 -12.16 -7.75
CA VAL A 412 -25.15 -12.31 -6.58
C VAL A 412 -24.45 -13.06 -5.47
N VAL A 413 -23.77 -14.17 -5.76
CA VAL A 413 -23.03 -14.94 -4.75
C VAL A 413 -21.90 -14.12 -4.12
N ILE A 414 -21.13 -13.36 -4.93
CA ILE A 414 -20.13 -12.42 -4.41
C ILE A 414 -20.76 -11.41 -3.45
N GLY A 415 -21.91 -10.84 -3.83
CA GLY A 415 -22.67 -9.91 -2.99
C GLY A 415 -23.15 -10.54 -1.69
N VAL A 416 -23.66 -11.77 -1.73
CA VAL A 416 -24.08 -12.52 -0.54
C VAL A 416 -22.91 -12.78 0.39
N ILE A 417 -21.76 -13.25 -0.12
CA ILE A 417 -20.57 -13.46 0.70
C ILE A 417 -20.11 -12.15 1.34
N ALA A 418 -20.03 -11.06 0.55
CA ALA A 418 -19.66 -9.75 1.06
C ALA A 418 -20.61 -9.27 2.16
N ALA A 419 -21.92 -9.44 1.97
CA ALA A 419 -22.94 -9.09 2.94
C ALA A 419 -22.83 -9.91 4.24
N VAL A 420 -22.63 -11.23 4.13
CA VAL A 420 -22.42 -12.14 5.28
C VAL A 420 -21.18 -11.73 6.09
N VAL A 421 -20.08 -11.42 5.40
CA VAL A 421 -18.88 -10.90 6.05
C VAL A 421 -19.14 -9.54 6.69
N ALA A 422 -19.92 -8.66 6.05
CA ALA A 422 -20.25 -7.34 6.57
C ALA A 422 -21.40 -7.32 7.62
N VAL A 423 -21.98 -8.46 8.02
CA VAL A 423 -23.18 -8.52 8.89
C VAL A 423 -23.09 -7.64 10.13
N PRO A 424 -22.03 -7.70 10.96
CA PRO A 424 -21.90 -6.79 12.10
C PRO A 424 -21.96 -5.31 11.71
N MET A 425 -21.27 -4.92 10.62
CA MET A 425 -21.28 -3.53 10.18
C MET A 425 -22.66 -3.12 9.63
N LEU A 426 -23.34 -4.02 8.90
CA LEU A 426 -24.70 -3.79 8.43
C LEU A 426 -25.67 -3.60 9.61
N ARG A 427 -25.48 -4.33 10.71
CA ARG A 427 -26.25 -4.11 11.93
C ARG A 427 -25.95 -2.74 12.54
N ALA A 428 -24.68 -2.36 12.67
CA ALA A 428 -24.28 -1.05 13.21
C ALA A 428 -24.83 0.11 12.36
N ALA A 429 -24.81 -0.03 11.03
CA ALA A 429 -25.39 0.95 10.11
C ALA A 429 -26.90 1.11 10.26
N LEU A 430 -27.61 0.06 10.69
CA LEU A 430 -29.05 0.12 10.98
C LEU A 430 -29.36 0.65 12.39
N ASP A 431 -28.50 0.36 13.37
CA ASP A 431 -28.64 0.87 14.73
C ASP A 431 -28.31 2.37 14.83
N MET A 432 -27.35 2.84 14.03
CA MET A 432 -26.86 4.23 14.06
C MET A 432 -26.73 4.81 12.63
N PRO A 433 -27.84 4.95 11.89
CA PRO A 433 -27.79 5.37 10.49
C PRO A 433 -27.20 6.76 10.31
N GLU A 434 -27.51 7.71 11.20
CA GLU A 434 -26.99 9.07 11.15
C GLU A 434 -25.47 9.08 11.31
N ALA A 435 -24.94 8.46 12.37
CA ALA A 435 -23.49 8.39 12.60
C ALA A 435 -22.75 7.62 11.49
N PHE A 436 -23.35 6.56 10.95
CA PHE A 436 -22.74 5.76 9.88
C PHE A 436 -22.67 6.51 8.54
N LEU A 437 -23.70 7.29 8.22
CA LEU A 437 -23.81 8.05 6.98
C LEU A 437 -23.26 9.48 7.09
N PHE A 438 -22.98 9.98 8.29
CA PHE A 438 -22.58 11.36 8.55
C PHE A 438 -21.47 11.84 7.61
N ARG A 439 -20.34 11.13 7.52
CA ARG A 439 -19.21 11.50 6.63
C ARG A 439 -19.58 11.47 5.14
N THR A 440 -20.52 10.64 4.70
CA THR A 440 -20.96 10.62 3.30
C THR A 440 -21.90 11.78 3.01
N VAL A 441 -22.89 12.00 3.88
CA VAL A 441 -23.94 13.02 3.68
C VAL A 441 -23.36 14.43 3.75
N THR A 442 -22.43 14.68 4.65
CA THR A 442 -21.74 15.99 4.79
C THR A 442 -20.87 16.35 3.59
N ARG A 443 -20.37 15.35 2.84
CA ARG A 443 -19.51 15.58 1.66
C ARG A 443 -20.31 15.64 0.35
N VAL A 444 -21.34 14.82 0.21
CA VAL A 444 -22.18 14.75 -1.00
C VAL A 444 -23.28 15.80 -1.00
N GLY A 445 -23.87 16.07 0.16
CA GLY A 445 -25.03 16.94 0.31
C GLY A 445 -24.68 18.31 0.87
N SER A 446 -25.72 19.06 1.21
CA SER A 446 -25.61 20.40 1.81
C SER A 446 -25.73 20.40 3.33
N ALA A 447 -25.53 19.23 3.97
CA ALA A 447 -25.81 19.05 5.39
C ALA A 447 -24.80 19.79 6.30
N GLU A 448 -23.54 19.90 5.86
CA GLU A 448 -22.50 20.65 6.59
C GLU A 448 -22.42 22.11 6.11
N ARG A 449 -22.51 22.33 4.79
CA ARG A 449 -22.56 23.65 4.17
C ARG A 449 -23.30 23.62 2.83
N PRO A 450 -23.87 24.74 2.36
CA PRO A 450 -24.44 24.83 1.01
C PRO A 450 -23.44 24.43 -0.07
N LEU A 451 -23.93 23.81 -1.14
CA LEU A 451 -23.08 23.52 -2.29
C LEU A 451 -22.65 24.83 -2.96
N PRO A 452 -21.37 24.99 -3.33
CA PRO A 452 -20.87 26.22 -3.96
C PRO A 452 -21.35 26.41 -5.41
N GLY A 453 -22.10 25.46 -5.95
CA GLY A 453 -22.62 25.47 -7.31
C GLY A 453 -23.42 24.21 -7.66
N PRO A 454 -23.80 24.03 -8.94
CA PRO A 454 -24.58 22.88 -9.37
C PRO A 454 -23.84 21.55 -9.17
N ALA A 455 -24.49 20.59 -8.51
CA ALA A 455 -23.89 19.31 -8.11
C ALA A 455 -23.22 18.54 -9.26
N LEU A 456 -23.85 18.47 -10.44
CA LEU A 456 -23.30 17.76 -11.60
C LEU A 456 -22.07 18.46 -12.19
N VAL A 457 -22.03 19.80 -12.16
CA VAL A 457 -20.87 20.58 -12.63
C VAL A 457 -19.69 20.38 -11.67
N ILE A 458 -19.95 20.43 -10.36
CA ILE A 458 -18.93 20.14 -9.34
C ILE A 458 -18.43 18.71 -9.48
N LEU A 459 -19.32 17.72 -9.65
CA LEU A 459 -18.93 16.33 -9.82
C LEU A 459 -18.04 16.14 -11.06
N ALA A 460 -18.39 16.74 -12.19
CA ALA A 460 -17.61 16.66 -13.42
C ALA A 460 -16.23 17.34 -13.25
N SER A 461 -16.21 18.52 -12.64
CA SER A 461 -14.97 19.24 -12.32
C SER A 461 -14.08 18.44 -11.37
N ASN A 462 -14.66 17.90 -10.29
CA ASN A 462 -13.94 17.11 -9.32
C ASN A 462 -13.41 15.81 -9.93
N MET A 463 -14.19 15.14 -10.77
CA MET A 463 -13.74 13.94 -11.49
C MET A 463 -12.57 14.27 -12.43
N TRP A 464 -12.63 15.39 -13.15
CA TRP A 464 -11.51 15.86 -13.98
C TRP A 464 -10.25 16.13 -13.14
N ASN A 465 -10.40 16.85 -12.03
CA ASN A 465 -9.33 17.15 -11.08
C ASN A 465 -8.74 15.86 -10.46
N ALA A 466 -9.58 14.85 -10.20
CA ALA A 466 -9.13 13.55 -9.71
C ALA A 466 -8.43 12.71 -10.77
N LEU A 467 -8.84 12.78 -12.05
CA LEU A 467 -8.17 12.07 -13.13
C LEU A 467 -6.79 12.67 -13.45
N ARG A 468 -6.66 14.00 -13.39
CA ARG A 468 -5.36 14.66 -13.61
C ARG A 468 -4.38 14.48 -12.44
N MET A 469 -4.82 14.04 -11.27
CA MET A 469 -3.98 13.85 -10.08
C MET A 469 -2.71 13.05 -10.33
N PHE A 470 -2.79 12.02 -11.18
CA PHE A 470 -1.65 11.12 -11.39
C PHE A 470 -0.47 11.81 -12.08
N ASN A 471 -0.75 12.70 -13.02
CA ASN A 471 0.25 13.30 -13.91
C ASN A 471 0.42 14.81 -13.73
N TRP A 472 -0.48 15.50 -13.02
CA TRP A 472 -0.51 16.95 -12.93
C TRP A 472 -0.52 17.47 -11.48
N ASP A 473 -1.61 17.26 -10.72
CA ASP A 473 -1.81 17.92 -9.41
C ASP A 473 -2.65 17.06 -8.47
N ASN A 474 -2.05 16.63 -7.37
CA ASN A 474 -2.66 15.77 -6.37
C ASN A 474 -3.49 16.48 -5.29
N GLY A 475 -3.71 17.79 -5.43
CA GLY A 475 -4.54 18.59 -4.55
C GLY A 475 -3.75 19.23 -3.41
N GLY A 476 -4.49 19.81 -2.45
CA GLY A 476 -3.95 20.62 -1.36
C GLY A 476 -3.80 19.90 -0.01
N VAL A 477 -3.97 18.58 0.05
CA VAL A 477 -3.98 17.82 1.32
C VAL A 477 -2.55 17.57 1.81
N TRP A 478 -1.91 18.62 2.35
CA TRP A 478 -0.49 18.65 2.72
C TRP A 478 -0.05 17.54 3.70
N ILE A 479 -0.95 17.06 4.56
CA ILE A 479 -0.66 15.97 5.52
C ILE A 479 -0.39 14.63 4.82
N LEU A 480 -0.91 14.45 3.59
CA LEU A 480 -0.89 13.19 2.85
C LEU A 480 -0.28 13.31 1.46
N SER A 481 0.06 14.53 1.04
CA SER A 481 0.77 14.82 -0.18
C SER A 481 1.61 16.09 -0.04
N ILE A 482 2.66 16.25 -0.84
CA ILE A 482 3.19 17.59 -1.10
C ILE A 482 2.16 18.28 -2.02
N PRO A 483 1.65 19.46 -1.68
CA PRO A 483 0.61 20.13 -2.47
C PRO A 483 1.04 20.49 -3.89
N GLY A 484 0.09 20.48 -4.82
CA GLY A 484 0.27 20.99 -6.18
C GLY A 484 1.02 20.06 -7.14
N ARG A 485 1.86 19.14 -6.67
CA ARG A 485 2.59 18.19 -7.53
C ARG A 485 1.72 17.01 -8.00
N PRO A 486 2.13 16.29 -9.06
CA PRO A 486 1.55 15.00 -9.41
C PRO A 486 1.70 13.95 -8.29
N ALA A 487 0.76 13.01 -8.21
CA ALA A 487 0.82 11.87 -7.29
C ALA A 487 1.88 10.82 -7.69
N LEU A 488 2.21 10.73 -8.98
CA LEU A 488 3.25 9.86 -9.51
C LEU A 488 4.52 10.67 -9.78
N ASP A 489 5.70 10.08 -9.53
CA ASP A 489 6.95 10.66 -10.01
C ASP A 489 6.99 10.68 -11.54
N TRP A 490 7.89 11.47 -12.12
CA TRP A 490 7.87 11.69 -13.56
C TRP A 490 8.20 10.45 -14.41
N ILE A 491 8.85 9.42 -13.85
CA ILE A 491 9.06 8.13 -14.54
C ILE A 491 7.77 7.31 -14.47
N THR A 492 7.22 7.11 -13.27
CA THR A 492 6.00 6.32 -13.09
C THR A 492 4.81 6.95 -13.80
N GLY A 493 4.71 8.29 -13.81
CA GLY A 493 3.69 9.05 -14.54
C GLY A 493 3.79 8.88 -16.06
N ALA A 494 5.00 8.92 -16.61
CA ALA A 494 5.24 8.63 -18.02
C ALA A 494 4.84 7.18 -18.37
N LEU A 495 5.28 6.20 -17.57
CA LEU A 495 4.94 4.79 -17.76
C LEU A 495 3.44 4.52 -17.64
N PHE A 496 2.75 5.21 -16.73
CA PHE A 496 1.29 5.16 -16.58
C PHE A 496 0.59 5.68 -17.85
N GLY A 497 1.00 6.84 -18.38
CA GLY A 497 0.47 7.36 -19.63
C GLY A 497 0.66 6.42 -20.81
N LEU A 498 1.87 5.87 -20.98
CA LEU A 498 2.15 4.87 -22.01
C LEU A 498 1.32 3.60 -21.82
N GLY A 499 1.18 3.13 -20.58
CA GLY A 499 0.32 1.99 -20.22
C GLY A 499 -1.15 2.21 -20.56
N LEU A 500 -1.68 3.42 -20.34
CA LEU A 500 -3.04 3.80 -20.74
C LEU A 500 -3.21 3.71 -22.25
N ALA A 501 -2.29 4.30 -23.03
CA ALA A 501 -2.33 4.23 -24.50
C ALA A 501 -2.26 2.78 -24.99
N ILE A 502 -1.38 1.96 -24.40
CA ILE A 502 -1.29 0.52 -24.70
C ILE A 502 -2.63 -0.17 -24.47
N LEU A 503 -3.28 0.04 -23.31
CA LEU A 503 -4.57 -0.57 -23.01
C LEU A 503 -5.68 -0.11 -23.93
N VAL A 504 -5.76 1.20 -24.23
CA VAL A 504 -6.77 1.75 -25.14
C VAL A 504 -6.64 1.13 -26.53
N VAL A 505 -5.43 1.10 -27.09
CA VAL A 505 -5.20 0.52 -28.41
C VAL A 505 -5.45 -0.99 -28.41
N ARG A 506 -5.02 -1.71 -27.36
CA ARG A 506 -5.30 -3.14 -27.20
C ARG A 506 -6.79 -3.42 -27.14
N TYR A 507 -7.54 -2.61 -26.39
CA TYR A 507 -8.99 -2.70 -26.31
C TYR A 507 -9.66 -2.44 -27.67
N VAL A 508 -9.29 -1.39 -28.38
CA VAL A 508 -9.86 -1.07 -29.70
C VAL A 508 -9.66 -2.24 -30.68
N ARG A 509 -8.48 -2.85 -30.68
CA ARG A 509 -8.13 -3.97 -31.59
C ARG A 509 -8.76 -5.31 -31.21
N ARG A 510 -8.89 -5.60 -29.91
CA ARG A 510 -9.21 -6.96 -29.43
C ARG A 510 -10.52 -7.05 -28.66
N ARG A 511 -11.02 -5.93 -28.14
CA ARG A 511 -12.21 -5.83 -27.28
C ARG A 511 -12.10 -6.79 -26.08
N GLU A 512 -10.96 -6.75 -25.39
CA GLU A 512 -10.76 -7.50 -24.15
C GLU A 512 -11.38 -6.75 -22.97
N TRP A 513 -12.30 -7.42 -22.26
CA TRP A 513 -13.01 -6.81 -21.13
C TRP A 513 -12.06 -6.34 -20.01
N LEU A 514 -10.93 -7.02 -19.82
CA LEU A 514 -9.95 -6.72 -18.77
C LEU A 514 -9.28 -5.36 -18.99
N ASP A 515 -9.04 -4.98 -20.26
CA ASP A 515 -8.46 -3.68 -20.61
C ASP A 515 -9.41 -2.56 -20.21
N LEU A 516 -10.67 -2.71 -20.61
CA LEU A 516 -11.71 -1.74 -20.27
C LEU A 516 -11.99 -1.73 -18.77
N PHE A 517 -11.93 -2.89 -18.09
CA PHE A 517 -12.08 -2.96 -16.64
C PHE A 517 -11.00 -2.17 -15.91
N LEU A 518 -9.73 -2.30 -16.29
CA LEU A 518 -8.65 -1.51 -15.69
C LEU A 518 -8.87 -0.01 -15.91
N LEU A 519 -9.25 0.40 -17.12
CA LEU A 519 -9.53 1.80 -17.46
C LEU A 519 -10.71 2.37 -16.66
N ILE A 520 -11.84 1.64 -16.58
CA ILE A 520 -13.06 2.08 -15.89
C ILE A 520 -12.93 1.97 -14.37
N SER A 521 -12.10 1.06 -13.85
CA SER A 521 -11.88 0.95 -12.41
C SER A 521 -11.31 2.23 -11.79
N ILE A 522 -10.48 2.99 -12.54
CA ILE A 522 -9.90 4.25 -12.06
C ILE A 522 -10.98 5.28 -11.69
N PRO A 523 -11.84 5.78 -12.62
CA PRO A 523 -12.84 6.78 -12.28
C PRO A 523 -13.82 6.29 -11.20
N LEU A 524 -14.14 4.99 -11.16
CA LEU A 524 -14.97 4.43 -10.08
C LEU A 524 -14.28 4.51 -8.71
N LEU A 525 -12.98 4.25 -8.64
CA LEU A 525 -12.19 4.35 -7.41
C LEU A 525 -11.86 5.79 -7.01
N LEU A 526 -12.02 6.76 -7.93
CA LEU A 526 -11.90 8.19 -7.66
C LEU A 526 -13.20 8.82 -7.17
N LEU A 527 -14.35 8.14 -7.29
CA LEU A 527 -15.64 8.64 -6.81
C LEU A 527 -15.64 9.11 -5.34
N PRO A 528 -14.95 8.48 -4.37
CA PRO A 528 -14.95 9.00 -2.99
C PRO A 528 -14.31 10.39 -2.89
N SER A 529 -13.38 10.74 -3.78
CA SER A 529 -12.84 12.09 -3.91
C SER A 529 -13.80 12.99 -4.70
N ALA A 530 -14.28 12.51 -5.85
CA ALA A 530 -15.09 13.30 -6.77
C ALA A 530 -16.44 13.72 -6.17
N LEU A 531 -17.02 12.88 -5.30
CA LEU A 531 -18.27 13.10 -4.59
C LEU A 531 -18.16 14.08 -3.40
N SER A 532 -16.99 14.67 -3.16
CA SER A 532 -16.82 15.80 -2.23
C SER A 532 -17.40 17.09 -2.81
N LEU A 533 -18.72 17.12 -3.00
CA LEU A 533 -19.43 18.22 -3.64
C LEU A 533 -19.50 19.45 -2.74
N ALA A 534 -19.66 19.24 -1.43
CA ALA A 534 -19.66 20.33 -0.47
C ALA A 534 -18.27 20.98 -0.38
N PHE A 535 -17.19 20.20 -0.47
CA PHE A 535 -15.80 20.66 -0.32
C PHE A 535 -14.98 20.33 -1.58
N PRO A 536 -15.17 21.07 -2.69
CA PRO A 536 -14.43 20.83 -3.92
C PRO A 536 -12.94 21.17 -3.80
N ASP A 537 -12.56 22.07 -2.89
CA ASP A 537 -11.16 22.46 -2.67
C ASP A 537 -10.32 21.34 -2.02
N GLU A 538 -10.97 20.36 -1.40
CA GLU A 538 -10.32 19.14 -0.90
C GLU A 538 -10.08 18.10 -2.01
N ASN A 539 -10.56 18.35 -3.24
CA ASN A 539 -10.42 17.44 -4.37
C ASN A 539 -9.33 17.93 -5.34
N PRO A 540 -8.40 17.06 -5.75
CA PRO A 540 -8.35 15.64 -5.44
C PRO A 540 -7.79 15.33 -4.06
N HIS A 541 -8.26 14.25 -3.44
CA HIS A 541 -7.84 13.83 -2.11
C HIS A 541 -7.08 12.50 -2.19
N PRO A 542 -5.76 12.47 -1.93
CA PRO A 542 -4.91 11.29 -2.11
C PRO A 542 -5.42 10.05 -1.38
N SER A 543 -5.91 10.20 -0.14
CA SER A 543 -6.44 9.07 0.64
C SER A 543 -7.76 8.51 0.10
N ARG A 544 -8.66 9.38 -0.37
CA ARG A 544 -9.98 8.98 -0.89
C ARG A 544 -9.81 8.23 -2.22
N ALA A 545 -8.79 8.61 -2.98
CA ALA A 545 -8.33 7.93 -4.19
C ALA A 545 -7.47 6.67 -3.92
N GLY A 546 -7.19 6.31 -2.66
CA GLY A 546 -6.21 5.27 -2.31
C GLY A 546 -6.48 3.88 -2.89
N GLY A 547 -7.73 3.57 -3.26
CA GLY A 547 -8.06 2.34 -4.00
C GLY A 547 -7.48 2.33 -5.42
N ALA A 548 -7.41 3.49 -6.08
CA ALA A 548 -6.89 3.62 -7.43
C ALA A 548 -5.39 3.30 -7.54
N ILE A 549 -4.64 3.22 -6.42
CA ILE A 549 -3.27 2.69 -6.37
C ILE A 549 -3.18 1.36 -7.12
N VAL A 550 -4.16 0.47 -6.94
CA VAL A 550 -4.14 -0.87 -7.54
C VAL A 550 -4.12 -0.81 -9.07
N PRO A 551 -5.15 -0.30 -9.77
CA PRO A 551 -5.13 -0.25 -11.23
C PRO A 551 -4.07 0.70 -11.80
N VAL A 552 -3.81 1.87 -11.17
CA VAL A 552 -2.87 2.88 -11.70
C VAL A 552 -1.46 2.31 -11.80
N PHE A 553 -0.97 1.68 -10.73
CA PHE A 553 0.37 1.11 -10.73
C PHE A 553 0.47 -0.17 -11.58
N ILE A 554 -0.60 -0.95 -11.72
CA ILE A 554 -0.62 -2.06 -12.69
C ILE A 554 -0.55 -1.54 -14.13
N ILE A 555 -1.21 -0.43 -14.44
CA ILE A 555 -1.13 0.19 -15.77
C ILE A 555 0.28 0.74 -16.03
N ALA A 556 0.90 1.41 -15.05
CA ALA A 556 2.30 1.82 -15.14
C ALA A 556 3.24 0.60 -15.34
N ALA A 557 2.97 -0.50 -14.64
CA ALA A 557 3.71 -1.74 -14.79
C ALA A 557 3.59 -2.36 -16.19
N ILE A 558 2.44 -2.22 -16.87
CA ILE A 558 2.28 -2.61 -18.28
C ILE A 558 3.20 -1.76 -19.17
N GLY A 559 3.27 -0.44 -18.94
CA GLY A 559 4.19 0.45 -19.66
C GLY A 559 5.65 0.02 -19.47
N LEU A 560 6.05 -0.32 -18.24
CA LEU A 560 7.40 -0.78 -17.94
C LEU A 560 7.72 -2.15 -18.56
N ALA A 561 6.78 -3.09 -18.50
CA ALA A 561 6.93 -4.44 -19.05
C ALA A 561 6.96 -4.46 -20.59
N ALA A 562 6.47 -3.41 -21.26
CA ALA A 562 6.56 -3.29 -22.71
C ALA A 562 8.01 -3.13 -23.20
N ILE A 563 8.91 -2.55 -22.38
CA ILE A 563 10.32 -2.30 -22.74
C ILE A 563 11.09 -3.59 -23.05
N PRO A 564 11.16 -4.59 -22.15
CA PRO A 564 11.85 -5.85 -22.44
C PRO A 564 11.15 -6.67 -23.53
N ASP A 565 9.83 -6.53 -23.70
CA ASP A 565 9.09 -7.21 -24.76
C ASP A 565 9.41 -6.64 -26.14
N TRP A 566 9.48 -5.32 -26.25
CA TRP A 566 9.95 -4.61 -27.43
C TRP A 566 11.42 -4.93 -27.74
N ALA A 567 12.31 -4.91 -26.75
CA ALA A 567 13.71 -5.25 -27.01
C ALA A 567 13.87 -6.68 -27.56
N ARG A 568 13.01 -7.62 -27.13
CA ARG A 568 12.97 -9.01 -27.62
C ARG A 568 12.38 -9.15 -29.04
N SER A 569 11.53 -8.22 -29.48
CA SER A 569 11.01 -8.23 -30.85
C SER A 569 12.03 -7.71 -31.86
N ILE A 570 12.86 -6.75 -31.44
CA ILE A 570 13.89 -6.12 -32.28
C ILE A 570 15.19 -6.94 -32.31
N TRP A 571 15.68 -7.38 -31.14
CA TRP A 571 16.96 -8.06 -31.01
C TRP A 571 16.80 -9.48 -30.46
N LYS A 572 17.75 -10.36 -30.83
CA LYS A 572 17.83 -11.74 -30.33
C LYS A 572 18.99 -11.92 -29.34
N GLY A 573 18.86 -12.93 -28.47
CA GLY A 573 19.92 -13.34 -27.55
C GLY A 573 20.29 -12.30 -26.50
N ARG A 574 21.58 -12.18 -26.18
CA ARG A 574 22.08 -11.35 -25.07
C ARG A 574 21.81 -9.85 -25.26
N ARG A 575 21.72 -9.35 -26.50
CA ARG A 575 21.50 -7.92 -26.77
C ARG A 575 20.12 -7.45 -26.32
N SER A 576 19.06 -8.22 -26.58
CA SER A 576 17.71 -7.86 -26.12
C SER A 576 17.59 -7.92 -24.61
N LEU A 577 18.27 -8.87 -23.95
CA LEU A 577 18.34 -8.93 -22.50
C LEU A 577 19.00 -7.66 -21.93
N ILE A 578 20.19 -7.29 -22.41
CA ILE A 578 20.92 -6.11 -21.93
C ILE A 578 20.13 -4.83 -22.17
N LEU A 579 19.63 -4.61 -23.38
CA LEU A 579 18.93 -3.36 -23.71
C LEU A 579 17.55 -3.29 -23.06
N GLY A 580 16.78 -4.37 -23.09
CA GLY A 580 15.44 -4.40 -22.49
C GLY A 580 15.48 -4.35 -20.96
N VAL A 581 16.11 -5.34 -20.33
CA VAL A 581 16.16 -5.44 -18.86
C VAL A 581 17.05 -4.35 -18.27
N GLY A 582 18.16 -4.00 -18.93
CA GLY A 582 19.03 -2.91 -18.48
C GLY A 582 18.30 -1.56 -18.47
N THR A 583 17.53 -1.24 -19.52
CA THR A 583 16.73 -0.01 -19.55
C THR A 583 15.67 -0.03 -18.44
N SER A 584 14.93 -1.12 -18.28
CA SER A 584 13.95 -1.24 -17.18
C SER A 584 14.61 -1.10 -15.81
N ALA A 585 15.78 -1.70 -15.59
CA ALA A 585 16.52 -1.60 -14.34
C ALA A 585 16.99 -0.16 -14.07
N ILE A 586 17.51 0.54 -15.07
CA ILE A 586 17.90 1.95 -14.94
C ILE A 586 16.70 2.82 -14.56
N LEU A 587 15.57 2.66 -15.26
CA LEU A 587 14.35 3.40 -14.93
C LEU A 587 13.86 3.10 -13.50
N LEU A 588 13.92 1.84 -13.07
CA LEU A 588 13.54 1.46 -11.70
C LEU A 588 14.50 2.02 -10.64
N ILE A 589 15.80 2.05 -10.91
CA ILE A 589 16.79 2.68 -10.03
C ILE A 589 16.51 4.17 -9.92
N LEU A 590 16.33 4.86 -11.05
CA LEU A 590 16.00 6.29 -11.06
C LEU A 590 14.68 6.55 -10.34
N ALA A 591 13.63 5.76 -10.60
CA ALA A 591 12.34 5.89 -9.92
C ALA A 591 12.47 5.64 -8.41
N THR A 592 13.34 4.71 -7.99
CA THR A 592 13.62 4.45 -6.57
C THR A 592 14.30 5.65 -5.93
N LEU A 593 15.33 6.23 -6.56
CA LEU A 593 16.03 7.41 -6.06
C LEU A 593 15.10 8.64 -5.98
N LEU A 594 14.27 8.84 -7.00
CA LEU A 594 13.27 9.90 -7.02
C LEU A 594 12.29 9.72 -5.88
N ASN A 595 11.63 8.57 -5.77
CA ASN A 595 10.62 8.37 -4.74
C ASN A 595 11.22 8.34 -3.32
N TYR A 596 12.47 7.91 -3.17
CA TYR A 596 13.19 8.04 -1.91
C TYR A 596 13.32 9.51 -1.51
N ARG A 597 13.83 10.37 -2.39
CA ARG A 597 13.91 11.81 -2.14
C ARG A 597 12.53 12.41 -1.86
N LEU A 598 11.54 12.08 -2.68
CA LEU A 598 10.19 12.64 -2.56
C LEU A 598 9.55 12.31 -1.21
N TYR A 599 9.77 11.11 -0.67
CA TYR A 599 9.18 10.71 0.61
C TYR A 599 10.05 11.11 1.81
N PHE A 600 11.32 10.69 1.82
CA PHE A 600 12.21 10.81 2.99
C PHE A 600 12.82 12.22 3.14
N VAL A 601 12.81 13.04 2.08
CA VAL A 601 13.35 14.40 2.11
C VAL A 601 12.25 15.43 1.91
N ASP A 602 11.63 15.47 0.72
CA ASP A 602 10.76 16.57 0.35
C ASP A 602 9.45 16.54 1.17
N PHE A 603 8.80 15.38 1.28
CA PHE A 603 7.57 15.22 2.06
C PHE A 603 7.80 15.25 3.57
N LYS A 604 8.95 14.75 4.03
CA LYS A 604 9.36 14.93 5.43
C LYS A 604 9.43 16.42 5.78
N ASN A 605 10.10 17.22 4.94
CA ASN A 605 10.20 18.66 5.14
C ASN A 605 8.81 19.33 5.17
N GLU A 606 7.91 18.96 4.25
CA GLU A 606 6.53 19.45 4.25
C GLU A 606 5.82 19.16 5.57
N LEU A 607 5.95 17.93 6.11
CA LEU A 607 5.33 17.55 7.38
C LEU A 607 5.97 18.25 8.57
N ASP A 608 7.29 18.37 8.61
CA ASP A 608 8.01 19.05 9.68
C ASP A 608 7.53 20.50 9.81
N HIS A 609 7.39 21.22 8.68
CA HIS A 609 6.88 22.58 8.67
C HIS A 609 5.36 22.68 8.88
N GLY A 610 4.58 21.73 8.38
CA GLY A 610 3.11 21.77 8.46
C GLY A 610 2.54 21.32 9.82
N THR A 611 3.22 20.42 10.52
CA THR A 611 2.74 19.87 11.80
C THR A 611 3.13 20.74 13.00
N LEU A 612 2.35 20.63 14.08
CA LEU A 612 2.60 21.33 15.34
C LEU A 612 3.50 20.50 16.24
N ASN A 613 4.28 21.18 17.09
CA ASN A 613 5.39 20.61 17.84
C ASN A 613 4.99 19.86 19.12
N THR A 614 4.07 18.91 19.00
CA THR A 614 3.58 18.11 20.12
C THR A 614 4.65 17.18 20.69
N ASN A 615 5.62 16.76 19.87
CA ASN A 615 6.68 15.85 20.29
C ASN A 615 7.68 16.54 21.24
N ASP A 616 8.21 17.71 20.88
CA ASP A 616 9.15 18.44 21.74
C ASP A 616 8.53 18.82 23.08
N ILE A 617 7.28 19.31 23.09
CA ILE A 617 6.57 19.63 24.34
C ILE A 617 6.42 18.38 25.21
N GLY A 618 6.06 17.24 24.62
CA GLY A 618 5.96 15.97 25.35
C GLY A 618 7.30 15.55 25.96
N HIS A 619 8.41 15.72 25.23
CA HIS A 619 9.76 15.45 25.74
C HIS A 619 10.17 16.39 26.87
N VAL A 620 9.82 17.68 26.80
CA VAL A 620 10.06 18.63 27.90
C VAL A 620 9.28 18.23 29.15
N ILE A 621 8.00 17.89 29.01
CA ILE A 621 7.17 17.44 30.14
C ILE A 621 7.72 16.15 30.75
N LYS A 622 8.10 15.18 29.91
CA LYS A 622 8.73 13.94 30.36
C LYS A 622 10.03 14.22 31.14
N GLY A 623 10.91 15.06 30.59
CA GLY A 623 12.17 15.42 31.24
C GLY A 623 11.97 16.12 32.58
N PHE A 624 10.98 17.02 32.68
CA PHE A 624 10.59 17.64 33.94
C PHE A 624 10.10 16.62 34.98
N ALA A 625 9.18 15.74 34.58
CA ALA A 625 8.58 14.73 35.45
C ALA A 625 9.58 13.65 35.91
N GLU A 626 10.64 13.39 35.14
CA GLU A 626 11.69 12.42 35.46
C GLU A 626 12.87 13.05 36.22
N SER A 627 12.85 14.36 36.48
CA SER A 627 13.96 15.07 37.14
C SER A 627 13.55 15.80 38.42
N VAL A 628 12.74 16.86 38.31
CA VAL A 628 12.47 17.80 39.41
C VAL A 628 11.01 17.87 39.82
N GLY A 629 10.09 17.47 38.93
CA GLY A 629 8.65 17.56 39.15
C GLY A 629 7.95 16.21 39.00
N THR A 630 6.67 16.26 38.66
CA THR A 630 5.85 15.07 38.42
C THR A 630 5.05 15.23 37.12
N TYR A 631 4.54 14.13 36.59
CA TYR A 631 3.66 14.20 35.42
C TYR A 631 2.35 14.96 35.75
N GLN A 632 1.92 15.02 37.00
CA GLN A 632 0.66 15.67 37.40
C GLN A 632 0.77 17.19 37.53
N THR A 633 2.00 17.71 37.70
CA THR A 633 2.31 19.13 37.94
C THR A 633 2.86 19.83 36.68
N ALA A 634 2.76 19.14 35.54
CA ALA A 634 3.04 19.70 34.23
C ALA A 634 1.74 20.08 33.54
N HIS A 635 1.73 21.25 32.91
CA HIS A 635 0.55 21.80 32.28
C HIS A 635 0.90 22.48 30.96
N VAL A 636 -0.04 22.45 30.02
CA VAL A 636 -0.01 23.20 28.76
C VAL A 636 -1.22 24.12 28.78
N ILE A 637 -1.01 25.43 28.62
CA ILE A 637 -2.12 26.38 28.49
C ILE A 637 -2.59 26.34 27.04
N PRO A 638 -3.83 25.88 26.74
CA PRO A 638 -4.31 25.79 25.37
C PRO A 638 -4.38 27.17 24.72
N TYR A 639 -4.01 27.24 23.45
CA TYR A 639 -4.07 28.47 22.65
C TYR A 639 -4.78 28.21 21.30
N PRO A 640 -5.57 29.15 20.78
CA PRO A 640 -6.25 28.97 19.49
C PRO A 640 -5.29 28.60 18.34
N TYR A 641 -5.69 27.60 17.54
CA TYR A 641 -4.91 27.09 16.39
C TYR A 641 -3.49 26.60 16.75
N TRP A 642 -3.32 26.12 17.98
CA TRP A 642 -2.07 25.55 18.46
C TRP A 642 -2.21 24.05 18.78
N VAL A 643 -1.32 23.51 19.61
CA VAL A 643 -1.16 22.06 19.80
C VAL A 643 -2.40 21.40 20.42
N ASP A 644 -2.69 20.16 19.99
CA ASP A 644 -3.64 19.29 20.68
C ASP A 644 -2.94 18.68 21.91
N THR A 645 -3.33 19.13 23.10
CA THR A 645 -2.68 18.80 24.38
C THR A 645 -2.76 17.32 24.75
N ARG A 646 -3.73 16.59 24.20
CA ARG A 646 -3.83 15.12 24.35
C ARG A 646 -2.66 14.42 23.67
N LEU A 647 -2.19 14.93 22.53
CA LEU A 647 -1.03 14.39 21.82
C LEU A 647 0.27 14.65 22.56
N VAL A 648 0.34 15.75 23.31
CA VAL A 648 1.46 16.01 24.25
C VAL A 648 1.49 14.92 25.33
N GLY A 649 0.31 14.56 25.87
CA GLY A 649 0.09 13.38 26.73
C GLY A 649 0.80 12.13 26.23
N VAL A 650 0.45 11.75 25.01
CA VAL A 650 0.98 10.58 24.31
C VAL A 650 2.50 10.67 24.14
N ASN A 651 3.02 11.81 23.66
CA ASN A 651 4.46 12.01 23.45
C ASN A 651 5.26 12.04 24.76
N ALA A 652 4.65 12.45 25.87
CA ALA A 652 5.25 12.36 27.21
C ALA A 652 5.25 10.93 27.78
N GLY A 653 4.69 9.94 27.06
CA GLY A 653 4.55 8.56 27.54
C GLY A 653 3.37 8.35 28.49
N ARG A 654 2.43 9.30 28.54
CA ARG A 654 1.22 9.27 29.37
C ARG A 654 -0.02 9.46 28.48
N PRO A 655 -0.36 8.48 27.62
CA PRO A 655 -1.41 8.62 26.61
C PRO A 655 -2.82 8.86 27.18
N GLU A 656 -3.04 8.55 28.45
CA GLU A 656 -4.32 8.78 29.14
C GLU A 656 -4.45 10.19 29.72
N MET A 657 -3.37 10.98 29.78
CA MET A 657 -3.38 12.31 30.38
C MET A 657 -3.49 13.40 29.32
N ASP A 658 -4.42 14.33 29.54
CA ASP A 658 -4.48 15.59 28.83
C ASP A 658 -3.82 16.66 29.70
N TYR A 659 -2.78 17.32 29.18
CA TYR A 659 -2.04 18.35 29.92
C TYR A 659 -2.70 19.74 29.87
N ALA A 660 -3.85 19.90 29.21
CA ALA A 660 -4.55 21.18 29.17
C ALA A 660 -4.88 21.71 30.57
N ILE A 661 -4.47 22.94 30.87
CA ILE A 661 -4.99 23.74 32.00
C ILE A 661 -5.65 25.00 31.46
N ARG A 662 -6.87 25.29 31.91
CA ARG A 662 -7.55 26.51 31.49
C ARG A 662 -6.99 27.72 32.25
N PRO A 663 -6.81 28.88 31.60
CA PRO A 663 -6.35 30.11 32.25
C PRO A 663 -7.07 30.46 33.55
N GLU A 664 -8.38 30.25 33.61
CA GLU A 664 -9.21 30.50 34.79
C GLU A 664 -8.86 29.61 35.99
N ASP A 665 -8.36 28.40 35.74
CA ASP A 665 -8.07 27.39 36.77
C ASP A 665 -6.65 27.57 37.36
N LEU A 666 -5.81 28.43 36.79
CA LEU A 666 -4.42 28.64 37.26
C LEU A 666 -4.33 29.05 38.73
N GLY A 667 -5.33 29.78 39.24
CA GLY A 667 -5.38 30.19 40.65
C GLY A 667 -5.51 29.01 41.61
N SER A 668 -6.07 27.87 41.18
CA SER A 668 -6.20 26.68 42.03
C SER A 668 -4.86 25.98 42.30
N LEU A 669 -3.82 26.30 41.51
CA LEU A 669 -2.51 25.67 41.58
C LEU A 669 -1.53 26.40 42.52
N THR A 670 -1.96 27.48 43.19
CA THR A 670 -1.11 28.26 44.12
C THR A 670 -0.74 27.50 45.40
N GLU A 671 -1.56 26.53 45.77
CA GLU A 671 -1.38 25.66 46.94
C GLU A 671 -0.47 24.45 46.65
N GLU A 672 -0.15 24.17 45.38
CA GLU A 672 0.74 23.07 45.01
C GLU A 672 2.18 23.35 45.47
N MET A 673 2.72 22.43 46.25
CA MET A 673 4.02 22.55 46.93
C MET A 673 5.14 21.89 46.13
N GLN A 674 4.81 20.98 45.22
CA GLN A 674 5.75 20.38 44.28
C GLN A 674 6.22 21.41 43.24
N ALA A 675 7.33 21.10 42.56
CA ALA A 675 7.72 21.87 41.39
C ALA A 675 6.62 21.79 40.33
N GLN A 676 6.39 22.87 39.59
CA GLN A 676 5.38 22.93 38.53
C GLN A 676 5.99 23.42 37.22
N LEU A 677 5.40 22.99 36.10
CA LEU A 677 5.81 23.35 34.75
C LEU A 677 4.60 23.82 33.94
N PHE A 678 4.67 25.00 33.34
CA PHE A 678 3.68 25.49 32.40
C PHE A 678 4.32 25.71 31.03
N ILE A 679 3.65 25.20 30.00
CA ILE A 679 4.02 25.38 28.61
C ILE A 679 3.02 26.33 27.95
N LEU A 680 3.52 27.38 27.32
CA LEU A 680 2.70 28.43 26.70
C LEU A 680 3.16 28.73 25.28
N LYS A 681 2.23 29.23 24.47
CA LYS A 681 2.56 29.78 23.15
C LYS A 681 3.30 31.11 23.32
N PRO A 682 4.33 31.46 22.51
CA PRO A 682 5.07 32.70 22.67
C PRO A 682 4.22 33.98 22.59
N GLU A 683 3.10 33.95 21.85
CA GLU A 683 2.19 35.08 21.72
C GLU A 683 1.21 35.25 22.91
N ASP A 684 1.21 34.31 23.86
CA ASP A 684 0.31 34.33 25.02
C ASP A 684 0.85 35.21 26.16
N SER A 685 1.02 36.51 25.90
CA SER A 685 1.56 37.45 26.89
C SER A 685 0.67 37.60 28.13
N GLU A 686 -0.65 37.49 27.95
CA GLU A 686 -1.63 37.61 29.03
C GLU A 686 -1.43 36.51 30.08
N ASN A 687 -1.34 35.24 29.68
CA ASN A 687 -1.13 34.17 30.63
C ASN A 687 0.30 34.15 31.21
N VAL A 688 1.29 34.67 30.48
CA VAL A 688 2.64 34.89 31.05
C VAL A 688 2.60 35.88 32.20
N GLU A 689 1.90 37.01 32.05
CA GLU A 689 1.75 38.01 33.11
C GLU A 689 0.99 37.43 34.30
N ARG A 690 -0.11 36.73 34.04
CA ARG A 690 -0.89 36.05 35.08
C ARG A 690 -0.08 35.01 35.87
N LEU A 691 0.77 34.22 35.21
CA LEU A 691 1.67 33.29 35.89
C LEU A 691 2.71 34.00 36.75
N ARG A 692 3.21 35.17 36.34
CA ARG A 692 4.13 35.99 37.15
C ARG A 692 3.45 36.57 38.38
N GLU A 693 2.19 36.99 38.26
CA GLU A 693 1.40 37.49 39.39
C GLU A 693 1.10 36.38 40.40
N LEU A 694 0.64 35.22 39.93
CA LEU A 694 0.29 34.08 40.80
C LEU A 694 1.53 33.39 41.40
N PHE A 695 2.63 33.35 40.63
CA PHE A 695 3.83 32.61 40.98
C PHE A 695 5.10 33.44 40.77
N PRO A 696 5.34 34.45 41.63
CA PRO A 696 6.45 35.39 41.46
C PRO A 696 7.84 34.74 41.57
N SER A 697 7.94 33.55 42.17
CA SER A 697 9.17 32.76 42.24
C SER A 697 9.47 31.96 40.96
N GLY A 698 8.57 31.98 39.98
CA GLY A 698 8.72 31.23 38.74
C GLY A 698 9.76 31.84 37.81
N THR A 699 10.35 30.99 36.97
CA THR A 699 11.32 31.41 35.95
C THR A 699 10.76 31.15 34.56
N LEU A 700 10.77 32.17 33.72
CA LEU A 700 10.39 32.08 32.32
C LEU A 700 11.63 31.78 31.47
N SER A 701 11.53 30.75 30.63
CA SER A 701 12.51 30.43 29.60
C SER A 701 11.79 30.14 28.27
N ARG A 702 12.55 30.08 27.18
CA ARG A 702 12.04 29.82 25.83
C ARG A 702 12.71 28.58 25.27
N PHE A 703 11.91 27.63 24.82
CA PHE A 703 12.38 26.54 23.97
C PHE A 703 12.49 27.07 22.55
N VAL A 704 13.68 26.95 21.96
CA VAL A 704 13.94 27.38 20.59
C VAL A 704 13.96 26.14 19.70
N SER A 705 12.96 26.04 18.81
CA SER A 705 12.85 24.94 17.86
C SER A 705 13.75 25.21 16.64
N PRO A 706 14.34 24.17 16.02
CA PRO A 706 14.99 24.32 14.72
C PRO A 706 13.99 24.68 13.60
N ILE A 707 12.68 24.54 13.83
CA ILE A 707 11.62 24.86 12.87
C ILE A 707 11.02 26.22 13.24
N GLN A 708 10.90 27.10 12.25
CA GLN A 708 10.31 28.42 12.44
C GLN A 708 8.87 28.32 12.99
N ASP A 709 8.50 29.22 13.91
CA ASP A 709 7.17 29.30 14.52
C ASP A 709 6.76 28.03 15.30
N ARG A 710 7.74 27.28 15.82
CA ARG A 710 7.55 26.09 16.68
C ARG A 710 8.16 26.23 18.07
N ASP A 711 8.57 27.45 18.41
CA ASP A 711 9.00 27.81 19.76
C ASP A 711 7.83 27.77 20.74
N PHE A 712 8.16 27.55 22.00
CA PHE A 712 7.20 27.68 23.10
C PHE A 712 7.90 28.21 24.34
N LEU A 713 7.12 28.82 25.21
CA LEU A 713 7.57 29.32 26.49
C LEU A 713 7.43 28.23 27.54
N ILE A 714 8.40 28.19 28.45
CA ILE A 714 8.46 27.29 29.59
C ILE A 714 8.51 28.15 30.84
N TYR A 715 7.48 28.05 31.69
CA TYR A 715 7.44 28.70 32.99
C TYR A 715 7.56 27.65 34.09
N THR A 716 8.69 27.64 34.81
CA THR A 716 8.98 26.66 35.86
C THR A 716 8.86 27.27 37.24
N ILE A 717 8.21 26.57 38.16
CA ILE A 717 8.08 26.96 39.57
C ILE A 717 8.87 25.95 40.40
N PRO A 718 9.83 26.41 41.25
CA PRO A 718 10.59 25.51 42.10
C PRO A 718 9.71 24.89 43.20
N SER A 719 10.09 23.70 43.66
CA SER A 719 9.46 23.04 44.80
C SER A 719 9.60 23.87 46.07
N ARG A 720 8.53 23.92 46.88
CA ARG A 720 8.53 24.53 48.22
C ARG A 720 8.66 23.50 49.35
N LEU A 721 8.80 22.21 49.00
CA LEU A 721 8.92 21.12 49.99
C LEU A 721 10.17 21.24 50.87
N ASP A 722 11.27 21.80 50.36
CA ASP A 722 12.52 21.97 51.11
C ASP A 722 12.53 23.20 52.05
N LEU A 723 11.54 24.09 51.94
CA LEU A 723 11.43 25.28 52.80
C LEU A 723 10.81 24.97 54.19
N GLN A 724 10.51 23.70 54.48
CA GLN A 724 9.96 23.22 55.76
C GLN A 724 10.95 22.41 56.62
N LEU A 725 12.23 22.34 56.27
CA LEU A 725 13.23 21.86 57.22
C LEU A 725 13.37 22.88 58.35
N GLU A 726 12.76 22.59 59.51
CA GLU A 726 12.86 23.40 60.72
C GLU A 726 14.33 23.79 61.00
N PRO A 727 14.59 25.03 61.47
CA PRO A 727 15.92 25.39 61.91
C PRO A 727 16.36 24.42 62.99
N THR A 728 17.51 23.77 62.77
CA THR A 728 18.14 22.87 63.73
C THR A 728 18.21 23.58 65.08
N PRO A 729 17.70 23.00 66.19
CA PRO A 729 17.76 23.66 67.48
C PRO A 729 19.24 23.89 67.83
N VAL A 730 19.57 25.14 68.11
CA VAL A 730 20.90 25.55 68.57
C VAL A 730 21.21 24.75 69.85
N PRO A 731 22.37 24.06 69.94
CA PRO A 731 22.73 23.36 71.16
C PRO A 731 22.92 24.38 72.30
N GLN A 732 22.21 24.16 73.41
CA GLN A 732 22.43 24.89 74.67
C GLN A 732 23.74 24.48 75.33
#